data_AF-A0AAU6ZI08-F1
#
_entry.id   AF-A0AAU6ZI08-F1
#
_cell.length_a   1.000
_cell.length_b   1.000
_cell.length_c   1.000
_cell.angle_alpha   90.00
_cell.angle_beta   90.00
_cell.angle_gamma   90.00
#
_symmetry.space_group_name_H-M   'P 1'
#
loop_
_entity.id
_entity.type
_entity.pdbx_description
1 polymer ?
#
loop_
_entity_poly.entity_id
_entity_poly.type
_entity_poly.pdbx_seq_one_letter_code
_entity_poly.pdbx_strand_id
1 'polypeptide(L)'
;MAISEFPQLGSASADRAVLGSKAATLSELTAEGFEVPAGFVVTSEVVGQLGNNLAGALKVAAGRIGPGPYAVRSSSAAEDLAGASYAGLYETFLNVERDDLEQAVRQCLASAAENRVAAYETALGAAARGDAASPSMAVLVQQMVQPHAAGVAFTANPLTGDLDETIVTAVAGLGESLVSGEAVGEQWTVRASDATCNRDGTILTSDQARQVAALARRIHERAGVPQDIEWALDHDGALFLLQARPMTALPTPAAWTAPGEGLWARNFRLGEWLPDPMTPLFEDWLLPRIEAGYLDGMEDDIQVRVPFRYGSVNGWYYNAPPIPSPRIVAPLIVRSRGRLPWFLFNVLLRVSRNPAAAHRAVLHGLELKWRHQLLPDYRELVRSAEQEVDTASPARLIELVNAIAQQAGIYLWSLAVVGGSAWKIEAALARFWQKHLAAPLSDKPAGLLGHQALLRGLTGSSGLSGSTATPSESAVYSLDWYHPTYGEAGIRSQEADSTTAGKDALDAQRKAAEAAARAVLLDSPRALTRFDSLLTMAQYYAAIREEQSLYLTLGWPVLRRCAKRLGENLAAAGAIEDPQDIHFLHLSEVMNASADQRELVGNRRATWQMQRRLDAPLIIGEPGRFGADPVASAVEAARTTHEVPAGAIVGHPASTGRATGRVRVMSGLEEFDSFLDSEILVARSTAPAWTPLFARAAAVVTDGGTLAAHASLVAREYGIPAVVGTGNATRLLKTGQRVTVDGGAGYVVAAE
;
A
#
# COMPACT_ATOMS: atom_id res chain seq x y z
N MET A 1 2.43 65.37 9.77
CA MET A 1 2.28 64.22 8.87
C MET A 1 2.58 62.98 9.69
N ALA A 2 1.55 62.37 10.29
CA ALA A 2 1.69 61.19 11.14
C ALA A 2 1.50 59.96 10.26
N ILE A 3 2.61 59.35 9.86
CA ILE A 3 2.58 58.00 9.27
C ILE A 3 2.27 57.05 10.44
N SER A 4 1.28 56.18 10.28
CA SER A 4 0.99 55.11 11.24
C SER A 4 2.23 54.24 11.42
N GLU A 5 2.86 54.29 12.59
CA GLU A 5 4.21 53.73 12.84
C GLU A 5 4.32 52.22 12.54
N PHE A 6 3.22 51.46 12.60
CA PHE A 6 3.18 50.05 12.23
C PHE A 6 1.96 49.75 11.33
N PRO A 7 2.15 49.18 10.12
CA PRO A 7 1.04 48.76 9.26
C PRO A 7 0.22 47.66 9.93
N GLN A 8 -1.10 47.81 9.96
CA GLN A 8 -2.01 46.74 10.40
C GLN A 8 -2.26 45.74 9.26
N LEU A 9 -2.47 44.47 9.60
CA LEU A 9 -2.94 43.48 8.63
C LEU A 9 -4.28 43.93 8.02
N GLY A 10 -4.43 43.79 6.71
CA GLY A 10 -5.60 44.23 5.95
C GLY A 10 -5.55 45.69 5.49
N SER A 11 -4.53 46.46 5.86
CA SER A 11 -4.34 47.82 5.35
C SER A 11 -3.65 47.82 3.97
N ALA A 12 -4.25 48.50 3.00
CA ALA A 12 -3.96 48.35 1.56
C ALA A 12 -2.62 48.94 1.05
N SER A 13 -1.64 49.27 1.91
CA SER A 13 -0.57 50.22 1.53
C SER A 13 0.89 49.82 1.78
N ALA A 14 1.24 48.54 1.96
CA ALA A 14 2.63 48.16 2.21
C ALA A 14 3.14 47.08 1.26
N ASP A 15 4.32 47.34 0.67
CA ASP A 15 5.03 46.50 -0.28
C ASP A 15 5.48 45.18 0.39
N ARG A 16 5.36 44.05 -0.32
CA ARG A 16 5.82 42.72 0.14
C ARG A 16 7.31 42.71 0.46
N ALA A 17 8.11 43.53 -0.23
CA ALA A 17 9.52 43.71 0.09
C ALA A 17 9.76 44.28 1.50
N VAL A 18 8.81 45.05 2.02
CA VAL A 18 8.90 45.72 3.33
C VAL A 18 8.27 44.89 4.44
N LEU A 19 7.15 44.22 4.17
CA LEU A 19 6.44 43.39 5.16
C LEU A 19 7.04 41.98 5.32
N GLY A 20 7.83 41.53 4.35
CA GLY A 20 8.19 40.12 4.20
C GLY A 20 6.98 39.27 3.77
N SER A 21 7.27 38.05 3.33
CA SER A 21 6.30 37.23 2.62
C SER A 21 5.10 36.78 3.47
N LYS A 22 5.35 36.35 4.72
CA LYS A 22 4.29 35.87 5.62
C LYS A 22 3.29 36.97 5.95
N ALA A 23 3.79 38.12 6.40
CA ALA A 23 2.92 39.22 6.80
C ALA A 23 2.19 39.85 5.61
N ALA A 24 2.82 39.94 4.44
CA ALA A 24 2.16 40.39 3.21
C ALA A 24 1.00 39.45 2.84
N THR A 25 1.25 38.14 2.82
CA THR A 25 0.23 37.14 2.47
C THR A 25 -0.95 37.17 3.45
N LEU A 26 -0.71 37.25 4.75
CA LEU A 26 -1.78 37.38 5.74
C LEU A 26 -2.54 38.70 5.62
N SER A 27 -1.86 39.81 5.30
CA SER A 27 -2.50 41.12 5.11
C SER A 27 -3.45 41.10 3.90
N GLU A 28 -3.01 40.52 2.79
CA GLU A 28 -3.82 40.33 1.58
C GLU A 28 -5.07 39.49 1.88
N LEU A 29 -4.90 38.33 2.54
CA LEU A 29 -6.01 37.46 2.91
C LEU A 29 -6.97 38.12 3.90
N THR A 30 -6.47 38.92 4.84
CA THR A 30 -7.32 39.70 5.76
C THR A 30 -8.19 40.71 5.00
N ALA A 31 -7.61 41.42 4.02
CA ALA A 31 -8.35 42.40 3.20
C ALA A 31 -9.44 41.75 2.33
N GLU A 32 -9.27 40.46 1.99
CA GLU A 32 -10.22 39.65 1.23
C GLU A 32 -11.28 38.97 2.11
N GLY A 33 -11.25 39.19 3.43
CA GLY A 33 -12.26 38.68 4.37
C GLY A 33 -11.99 37.28 4.90
N PHE A 34 -10.74 36.80 4.83
CA PHE A 34 -10.34 35.60 5.58
C PHE A 34 -10.15 35.94 7.07
N GLU A 35 -10.50 34.99 7.92
CA GLU A 35 -10.45 35.15 9.37
C GLU A 35 -9.01 34.92 9.86
N VAL A 36 -8.27 36.02 10.00
CA VAL A 36 -6.86 36.05 10.42
C VAL A 36 -6.78 36.82 11.75
N PRO A 37 -5.99 36.36 12.74
CA PRO A 37 -5.81 37.10 13.98
C PRO A 37 -5.29 38.52 13.74
N ALA A 38 -5.91 39.50 14.39
CA ALA A 38 -5.54 40.90 14.26
C ALA A 38 -4.05 41.10 14.59
N GLY A 39 -3.36 41.88 13.76
CA GLY A 39 -1.91 42.03 13.89
C GLY A 39 -1.38 43.29 13.21
N PHE A 40 -0.11 43.57 13.49
CA PHE A 40 0.65 44.65 12.87
C PHE A 40 2.08 44.21 12.59
N VAL A 41 2.74 44.90 11.67
CA VAL A 41 4.10 44.57 11.21
C VAL A 41 5.10 45.61 11.68
N VAL A 42 6.23 45.13 12.20
CA VAL A 42 7.34 45.94 12.70
C VAL A 42 8.54 45.73 11.78
N THR A 43 9.01 46.80 11.15
CA THR A 43 10.17 46.73 10.25
C THR A 43 11.45 47.12 10.98
N SER A 44 12.59 46.59 10.53
CA SER A 44 13.91 46.94 11.09
C SER A 44 14.22 48.45 11.00
N GLU A 45 13.75 49.11 9.95
CA GLU A 45 13.88 50.57 9.77
C GLU A 45 13.15 51.35 10.87
N VAL A 46 11.88 51.00 11.14
CA VAL A 46 11.07 51.67 12.17
C VAL A 46 11.67 51.44 13.56
N VAL A 47 12.20 50.25 13.82
CA VAL A 47 12.91 49.95 15.08
C VAL A 47 14.13 50.88 15.26
N GLY A 48 14.89 51.12 14.20
CA GLY A 48 16.02 52.06 14.22
C GLY A 48 15.59 53.52 14.43
N GLN A 49 14.47 53.93 13.83
CA GLN A 49 13.93 55.29 13.98
C GLN A 49 13.38 55.57 15.39
N LEU A 50 12.68 54.59 15.99
CA LEU A 50 12.05 54.76 17.30
C LEU A 50 13.04 54.65 18.47
N GLY A 51 14.12 53.87 18.32
CA GLY A 51 15.16 53.73 19.35
C GLY A 51 14.58 53.38 20.73
N ASN A 52 14.74 54.28 21.70
CA ASN A 52 14.25 54.11 23.08
C ASN A 52 12.72 54.25 23.24
N ASN A 53 12.01 54.77 22.23
CA ASN A 53 10.55 54.93 22.26
C ASN A 53 9.80 53.67 21.77
N LEU A 54 10.52 52.62 21.34
CA LEU A 54 9.95 51.42 20.73
C LEU A 54 8.93 50.72 21.64
N ALA A 55 9.25 50.51 22.93
CA ALA A 55 8.31 49.90 23.88
C ALA A 55 6.98 50.64 23.96
N GLY A 56 7.00 51.98 24.02
CA GLY A 56 5.80 52.79 24.09
C GLY A 56 4.94 52.64 22.83
N ALA A 57 5.57 52.71 21.65
CA ALA A 57 4.89 52.55 20.37
C ALA A 57 4.28 51.14 20.20
N LEU A 58 5.03 50.08 20.53
CA LEU A 58 4.56 48.70 20.48
C LEU A 58 3.36 48.48 21.41
N LYS A 59 3.40 49.00 22.64
CA LYS A 59 2.26 48.90 23.56
C LYS A 59 1.02 49.61 23.01
N VAL A 60 1.17 50.78 22.40
CA VAL A 60 0.04 51.50 21.79
C VAL A 60 -0.56 50.70 20.63
N ALA A 61 0.28 50.15 19.74
CA ALA A 61 -0.17 49.35 18.60
C ALA A 61 -0.84 48.04 19.03
N ALA A 62 -0.26 47.34 20.01
CA ALA A 62 -0.84 46.15 20.63
C ALA A 62 -2.24 46.41 21.20
N GLY A 63 -2.42 47.54 21.89
CA GLY A 63 -3.74 47.94 22.41
C GLY A 63 -4.81 48.22 21.35
N ARG A 64 -4.43 48.39 20.07
CA ARG A 64 -5.38 48.57 18.96
C ARG A 64 -5.82 47.25 18.34
N ILE A 65 -5.04 46.18 18.49
CA ILE A 65 -5.37 44.86 17.91
C ILE A 65 -6.11 43.94 18.88
N GLY A 66 -5.98 44.15 20.20
CA GLY A 66 -6.76 43.41 21.19
C GLY A 66 -6.06 43.23 22.54
N PRO A 67 -6.66 42.50 23.49
CA PRO A 67 -5.97 42.04 24.68
C PRO A 67 -4.89 40.99 24.32
N GLY A 68 -3.82 40.94 25.12
CA GLY A 68 -2.79 39.91 25.00
C GLY A 68 -3.26 38.55 25.52
N PRO A 69 -2.42 37.50 25.38
CA PRO A 69 -1.03 37.58 24.91
C PRO A 69 -0.90 37.66 23.37
N TYR A 70 0.32 37.78 22.86
CA TYR A 70 0.64 37.95 21.44
C TYR A 70 1.60 36.89 20.89
N ALA A 71 1.52 36.61 19.59
CA ALA A 71 2.51 35.87 18.84
C ALA A 71 3.44 36.84 18.09
N VAL A 72 4.75 36.64 18.21
CA VAL A 72 5.79 37.46 17.56
C VAL A 72 6.57 36.57 16.60
N ARG A 73 6.42 36.81 15.29
CA ARG A 73 6.87 35.93 14.20
C ARG A 73 7.77 36.67 13.23
N SER A 74 8.84 36.05 12.77
CA SER A 74 9.65 36.60 11.68
C SER A 74 8.90 36.57 10.35
N SER A 75 9.19 37.53 9.49
CA SER A 75 8.67 37.63 8.12
C SER A 75 9.76 38.22 7.23
N SER A 76 10.43 37.38 6.44
CA SER A 76 11.44 37.80 5.46
C SER A 76 10.93 37.67 4.03
N ALA A 77 11.40 38.53 3.12
CA ALA A 77 11.12 38.44 1.69
C ALA A 77 11.81 37.23 1.02
N ALA A 78 12.85 36.67 1.64
CA ALA A 78 13.60 35.52 1.12
C ALA A 78 12.94 34.16 1.42
N GLU A 79 11.92 34.11 2.30
CA GLU A 79 11.30 32.86 2.76
C GLU A 79 10.54 32.08 1.66
N ASP A 80 10.18 32.73 0.55
CA ASP A 80 9.35 32.15 -0.53
C ASP A 80 10.09 32.03 -1.89
N LEU A 81 11.41 32.22 -1.95
CA LEU A 81 12.16 32.10 -3.20
C LEU A 81 12.19 30.65 -3.70
N ALA A 82 11.91 30.45 -5.00
CA ALA A 82 11.95 29.14 -5.62
C ALA A 82 13.35 28.51 -5.50
N GLY A 83 13.47 27.42 -4.73
CA GLY A 83 14.72 26.69 -4.50
C GLY A 83 15.44 26.98 -3.17
N ALA A 84 14.92 27.88 -2.34
CA ALA A 84 15.43 28.12 -0.98
C ALA A 84 14.29 27.98 0.04
N SER A 85 14.45 27.05 1.00
CA SER A 85 13.50 26.88 2.10
C SER A 85 14.17 27.35 3.39
N TYR A 86 13.81 28.55 3.84
CA TYR A 86 14.26 29.09 5.13
C TYR A 86 13.38 28.60 6.30
N ALA A 87 12.58 27.55 6.08
CA ALA A 87 11.69 26.99 7.08
C ALA A 87 12.46 26.55 8.33
N GLY A 88 12.04 27.05 9.51
CA GLY A 88 12.66 26.72 10.80
C GLY A 88 13.98 27.44 11.12
N LEU A 89 14.43 28.39 10.27
CA LEU A 89 15.69 29.12 10.51
C LEU A 89 15.53 30.40 11.34
N TYR A 90 14.30 30.89 11.53
CA TYR A 90 14.01 32.13 12.27
C TYR A 90 13.15 31.86 13.51
N GLU A 91 13.36 32.64 14.56
CA GLU A 91 12.66 32.44 15.84
C GLU A 91 11.22 32.97 15.82
N THR A 92 10.33 32.23 16.47
CA THR A 92 8.94 32.62 16.75
C THR A 92 8.71 32.53 18.26
N PHE A 93 8.08 33.55 18.82
CA PHE A 93 7.72 33.59 20.23
C PHE A 93 6.21 33.60 20.39
N LEU A 94 5.67 32.64 21.15
CA LEU A 94 4.25 32.53 21.46
C LEU A 94 3.97 32.99 22.89
N ASN A 95 2.72 33.36 23.17
CA ASN A 95 2.27 33.80 24.50
C ASN A 95 3.08 34.98 25.08
N VAL A 96 3.50 35.92 24.23
CA VAL A 96 4.25 37.10 24.67
C VAL A 96 3.31 38.11 25.32
N GLU A 97 3.59 38.49 26.55
CA GLU A 97 2.83 39.52 27.24
C GLU A 97 3.12 40.91 26.68
N ARG A 98 2.16 41.84 26.88
CA ARG A 98 2.26 43.20 26.32
C ARG A 98 3.52 43.95 26.74
N ASP A 99 4.03 43.67 27.94
CA ASP A 99 5.23 44.31 28.48
C ASP A 99 6.53 43.74 27.91
N ASP A 100 6.50 42.51 27.37
CA ASP A 100 7.68 41.80 26.86
C ASP A 100 7.83 41.90 25.33
N LEU A 101 6.92 42.60 24.66
CA LEU A 101 6.91 42.77 23.19
C LEU A 101 8.21 43.34 22.62
N GLU A 102 8.81 44.34 23.29
CA GLU A 102 10.07 44.91 22.80
C GLU A 102 11.19 43.86 22.77
N GLN A 103 11.29 43.05 23.82
CA GLN A 103 12.31 42.02 23.92
C GLN A 103 12.12 40.96 22.82
N ALA A 104 10.90 40.45 22.66
CA ALA A 104 10.59 39.43 21.66
C ALA A 104 10.82 39.94 20.22
N VAL A 105 10.42 41.18 19.91
CA VAL A 105 10.65 41.79 18.59
C VAL A 105 12.15 41.93 18.30
N ARG A 106 12.95 42.39 19.27
CA ARG A 106 14.40 42.52 19.11
C ARG A 106 15.10 41.17 18.95
N GLN A 107 14.69 40.15 19.71
CA GLN A 107 15.21 38.79 19.59
C GLN A 107 14.89 38.19 18.23
N CYS A 108 13.64 38.34 17.77
CA CYS A 108 13.24 37.91 16.44
C CYS A 108 14.11 38.58 15.36
N LEU A 109 14.29 39.90 15.40
CA LEU A 109 15.18 40.65 14.49
C LEU A 109 16.64 40.17 14.54
N ALA A 110 17.15 39.84 15.73
CA ALA A 110 18.51 39.34 15.91
C ALA A 110 18.70 37.92 15.35
N SER A 111 17.68 37.07 15.38
CA SER A 111 17.75 35.70 14.84
C SER A 111 18.10 35.66 13.35
N ALA A 112 17.75 36.70 12.60
CA ALA A 112 18.12 36.84 11.19
C ALA A 112 19.62 37.13 10.95
N ALA A 113 20.35 37.57 11.98
CA ALA A 113 21.78 37.90 11.92
C ALA A 113 22.68 36.77 12.47
N GLU A 114 22.12 35.64 12.92
CA GLU A 114 22.88 34.53 13.47
C GLU A 114 23.56 33.63 12.40
N ASN A 115 24.66 32.99 12.79
CA ASN A 115 25.56 32.20 11.93
C ASN A 115 24.88 31.10 11.08
N ARG A 116 23.68 30.63 11.42
CA ARG A 116 22.93 29.62 10.64
C ARG A 116 22.40 30.15 9.32
N VAL A 117 21.92 31.39 9.28
CA VAL A 117 21.42 32.04 8.05
C VAL A 117 22.60 32.31 7.11
N ALA A 118 23.71 32.80 7.65
CA ALA A 118 24.95 33.03 6.90
C ALA A 118 25.55 31.73 6.31
N ALA A 119 25.51 30.61 7.05
CA ALA A 119 25.96 29.31 6.56
C ALA A 119 25.06 28.76 5.44
N TYR A 120 23.73 28.92 5.56
CA TYR A 120 22.77 28.53 4.53
C TYR A 120 22.91 29.38 3.25
N GLU A 121 23.09 30.69 3.38
CA GLU A 121 23.37 31.60 2.26
C GLU A 121 24.70 31.30 1.56
N THR A 122 25.71 30.84 2.32
CA THR A 122 27.00 30.40 1.75
C THR A 122 26.85 29.09 0.96
N ALA A 123 25.97 28.18 1.39
CA ALA A 123 25.71 26.90 0.74
C ALA A 123 24.92 27.02 -0.59
N LEU A 124 24.04 28.03 -0.73
CA LEU A 124 23.28 28.29 -1.96
C LEU A 124 24.14 28.85 -3.13
N GLY A 125 25.36 29.34 -2.85
CA GLY A 125 26.32 29.76 -3.85
C GLY A 125 26.01 31.12 -4.53
N ALA A 126 27.07 31.81 -4.97
CA ALA A 126 27.02 33.19 -5.49
C ALA A 126 26.18 33.42 -6.77
N ALA A 127 25.61 32.37 -7.39
CA ALA A 127 24.84 32.46 -8.62
C ALA A 127 23.39 32.97 -8.44
N ALA A 128 22.86 32.97 -7.21
CA ALA A 128 21.54 33.52 -6.89
C ALA A 128 21.57 35.02 -6.52
N ARG A 129 22.75 35.65 -6.46
CA ARG A 129 22.89 37.08 -6.21
C ARG A 129 22.63 37.87 -7.50
N GLY A 130 21.38 38.24 -7.73
CA GLY A 130 21.11 39.53 -8.37
C GLY A 130 21.56 40.67 -7.44
N ASP A 131 21.81 41.87 -7.96
CA ASP A 131 22.29 43.08 -7.27
C ASP A 131 21.37 43.61 -6.11
N ALA A 132 20.51 42.78 -5.53
CA ALA A 132 19.63 43.16 -4.44
C ALA A 132 20.38 43.17 -3.09
N ALA A 133 20.23 44.27 -2.35
CA ALA A 133 20.64 44.42 -0.97
C ALA A 133 20.13 43.24 -0.10
N SER A 134 20.84 42.92 0.99
CA SER A 134 20.43 41.90 1.97
C SER A 134 18.94 42.03 2.30
N PRO A 135 18.16 40.93 2.22
CA PRO A 135 16.71 41.00 2.35
C PRO A 135 16.33 41.60 3.72
N SER A 136 15.54 42.67 3.71
CA SER A 136 15.05 43.31 4.93
C SER A 136 14.09 42.36 5.66
N MET A 137 14.36 42.10 6.93
CA MET A 137 13.50 41.28 7.79
C MET A 137 12.50 42.16 8.54
N ALA A 138 11.25 41.71 8.59
CA ALA A 138 10.17 42.31 9.36
C ALA A 138 9.62 41.32 10.41
N VAL A 139 9.00 41.84 11.46
CA VAL A 139 8.40 41.06 12.55
C VAL A 139 6.91 41.28 12.56
N LEU A 140 6.15 40.21 12.43
CA LEU A 140 4.71 40.18 12.56
C LEU A 140 4.32 39.97 14.03
N VAL A 141 3.54 40.89 14.58
CA VAL A 141 2.94 40.78 15.91
C VAL A 141 1.43 40.55 15.74
N GLN A 142 0.94 39.40 16.17
CA GLN A 142 -0.48 39.02 16.10
C GLN A 142 -1.06 38.76 17.49
N GLN A 143 -2.35 39.03 17.65
CA GLN A 143 -3.07 38.56 18.82
C GLN A 143 -3.03 37.03 18.89
N MET A 144 -2.76 36.48 20.07
CA MET A 144 -2.70 35.04 20.27
C MET A 144 -4.10 34.44 20.25
N VAL A 145 -4.31 33.42 19.43
CA VAL A 145 -5.50 32.55 19.51
C VAL A 145 -5.29 31.57 20.68
N GLN A 146 -6.35 31.28 21.44
CA GLN A 146 -6.37 30.22 22.45
C GLN A 146 -7.07 28.99 21.87
N PRO A 147 -6.36 28.15 21.08
CA PRO A 147 -6.98 27.03 20.38
C PRO A 147 -7.30 25.87 21.33
N HIS A 148 -8.46 25.23 21.11
CA HIS A 148 -8.64 23.85 21.58
C HIS A 148 -7.94 22.86 20.64
N ALA A 149 -7.79 23.21 19.35
CA ALA A 149 -7.07 22.44 18.35
C ALA A 149 -6.36 23.37 17.36
N ALA A 150 -5.18 22.98 16.90
CA ALA A 150 -4.45 23.68 15.86
C ALA A 150 -3.67 22.70 15.00
N GLY A 151 -3.20 23.15 13.83
CA GLY A 151 -2.32 22.33 13.02
C GLY A 151 -2.09 22.88 11.62
N VAL A 152 -1.83 21.98 10.68
CA VAL A 152 -1.51 22.29 9.29
C VAL A 152 -2.52 21.67 8.34
N ALA A 153 -2.72 22.28 7.17
CA ALA A 153 -3.45 21.67 6.08
C ALA A 153 -2.75 21.89 4.74
N PHE A 154 -2.60 20.81 3.99
CA PHE A 154 -2.04 20.80 2.64
C PHE A 154 -3.17 20.65 1.64
N THR A 155 -3.29 21.57 0.68
CA THR A 155 -4.39 21.54 -0.30
C THR A 155 -4.18 20.55 -1.43
N ALA A 156 -3.00 19.94 -1.49
CA ALA A 156 -2.70 18.77 -2.29
C ALA A 156 -1.99 17.76 -1.40
N ASN A 157 -2.15 16.46 -1.68
CA ASN A 157 -1.51 15.43 -0.88
C ASN A 157 0.02 15.51 -1.05
N PRO A 158 0.79 15.83 0.02
CA PRO A 158 2.24 16.03 -0.09
C PRO A 158 3.00 14.73 -0.42
N LEU A 159 2.33 13.57 -0.32
CA LEU A 159 2.91 12.26 -0.64
C LEU A 159 2.62 11.82 -2.07
N THR A 160 1.41 12.04 -2.57
CA THR A 160 0.96 11.50 -3.86
C THR A 160 0.90 12.56 -4.96
N GLY A 161 0.90 13.84 -4.59
CA GLY A 161 0.69 14.96 -5.50
C GLY A 161 -0.78 15.20 -5.83
N ASP A 162 -1.70 14.38 -5.31
CA ASP A 162 -3.13 14.46 -5.66
C ASP A 162 -3.72 15.80 -5.23
N LEU A 163 -4.17 16.58 -6.21
CA LEU A 163 -4.74 17.91 -6.04
C LEU A 163 -6.17 17.88 -5.50
N ASP A 164 -6.84 16.73 -5.61
CA ASP A 164 -8.21 16.55 -5.12
C ASP A 164 -8.25 16.13 -3.64
N GLU A 165 -7.09 15.87 -3.03
CA GLU A 165 -6.96 15.49 -1.62
C GLU A 165 -6.37 16.62 -0.78
N THR A 166 -7.17 17.13 0.15
CA THR A 166 -6.69 18.01 1.20
C THR A 166 -6.31 17.19 2.43
N ILE A 167 -5.07 17.30 2.88
CA ILE A 167 -4.60 16.64 4.11
C ILE A 167 -4.65 17.63 5.26
N VAL A 168 -5.41 17.31 6.31
CA VAL A 168 -5.51 18.14 7.52
C VAL A 168 -4.87 17.39 8.67
N THR A 169 -3.92 18.01 9.36
CA THR A 169 -3.29 17.45 10.56
C THR A 169 -3.60 18.35 11.75
N ALA A 170 -3.94 17.77 12.90
CA ALA A 170 -4.38 18.47 14.09
C ALA A 170 -3.68 17.95 15.36
N VAL A 171 -3.41 18.86 16.30
CA VAL A 171 -2.98 18.58 17.67
C VAL A 171 -3.89 19.32 18.65
N ALA A 172 -3.99 18.82 19.88
CA ALA A 172 -4.72 19.50 20.94
C ALA A 172 -3.91 20.71 21.44
N GLY A 173 -4.57 21.86 21.60
CA GLY A 173 -3.90 23.09 22.02
C GLY A 173 -3.08 23.74 20.89
N LEU A 174 -1.88 24.21 21.23
CA LEU A 174 -1.02 24.99 20.31
C LEU A 174 -0.35 24.11 19.25
N GLY A 175 -0.25 24.62 18.03
CA GLY A 175 0.30 23.90 16.86
C GLY A 175 1.83 23.80 16.82
N GLU A 176 2.55 24.42 17.75
CA GLU A 176 4.03 24.51 17.75
C GLU A 176 4.68 23.12 17.75
N SER A 177 4.17 22.20 18.57
CA SER A 177 4.67 20.83 18.68
C SER A 177 4.52 20.02 17.39
N LEU A 178 3.57 20.37 16.53
CA LEU A 178 3.39 19.75 15.21
C LEU A 178 4.39 20.31 14.20
N VAL A 179 4.65 21.62 14.23
CA VAL A 179 5.57 22.31 13.30
C VAL A 179 7.03 22.00 13.65
N SER A 180 7.36 21.82 14.94
CA SER A 180 8.69 21.40 15.40
C SER A 180 8.98 19.91 15.17
N GLY A 181 7.96 19.11 14.81
CA GLY A 181 8.07 17.66 14.61
C GLY A 181 8.13 16.84 15.90
N GLU A 182 7.87 17.47 17.07
CA GLU A 182 7.87 16.81 18.38
C GLU A 182 6.60 16.00 18.66
N ALA A 183 5.50 16.32 17.98
CA ALA A 183 4.22 15.63 18.10
C ALA A 183 3.76 15.04 16.75
N VAL A 184 3.22 13.81 16.81
CA VAL A 184 2.52 13.19 15.70
C VAL A 184 1.03 13.49 15.85
N GLY A 185 0.52 14.43 15.06
CA GLY A 185 -0.89 14.85 15.12
C GLY A 185 -1.86 13.84 14.52
N GLU A 186 -3.13 13.98 14.90
CA GLU A 186 -4.29 13.40 14.22
C GLU A 186 -4.30 13.85 12.77
N GLN A 187 -4.63 12.96 11.83
CA GLN A 187 -4.62 13.28 10.40
C GLN A 187 -5.95 12.92 9.75
N TRP A 188 -6.40 13.76 8.83
CA TRP A 188 -7.57 13.57 7.97
C TRP A 188 -7.19 13.74 6.51
N THR A 189 -7.75 12.89 5.64
CA THR A 189 -7.83 13.14 4.20
C THR A 189 -9.24 13.57 3.88
N VAL A 190 -9.37 14.73 3.25
CA VAL A 190 -10.65 15.27 2.78
C VAL A 190 -10.65 15.30 1.26
N ARG A 191 -11.61 14.62 0.65
CA ARG A 191 -11.89 14.65 -0.80
C ARG A 191 -13.33 15.07 -1.00
N ALA A 192 -13.55 16.18 -1.70
CA ALA A 192 -14.89 16.77 -1.85
C ALA A 192 -15.60 16.98 -0.48
N SER A 193 -16.65 16.21 -0.19
CA SER A 193 -17.40 16.19 1.08
C SER A 193 -17.00 15.05 2.02
N ASP A 194 -16.20 14.10 1.55
CA ASP A 194 -15.80 12.93 2.32
C ASP A 194 -14.56 13.26 3.13
N ALA A 195 -14.69 13.17 4.46
CA ALA A 195 -13.60 13.37 5.39
C ALA A 195 -13.30 12.06 6.12
N THR A 196 -12.15 11.48 5.80
CA THR A 196 -11.67 10.24 6.40
C THR A 196 -10.52 10.59 7.33
N CYS A 197 -10.72 10.44 8.63
CA CYS A 197 -9.60 10.47 9.56
C CYS A 197 -8.69 9.29 9.20
N ASN A 198 -7.38 9.47 9.16
CA ASN A 198 -6.39 8.41 8.90
C ASN A 198 -5.62 8.02 10.18
N ARG A 199 -5.63 8.88 11.21
CA ARG A 199 -4.87 8.69 12.46
C ARG A 199 -5.54 9.38 13.65
N ASP A 200 -5.76 8.66 14.75
CA ASP A 200 -6.07 9.16 16.11
C ASP A 200 -7.33 10.04 16.34
N GLY A 201 -8.32 10.00 15.45
CA GLY A 201 -9.59 10.77 15.41
C GLY A 201 -10.36 11.08 16.71
N THR A 202 -9.78 11.90 17.59
CA THR A 202 -10.28 12.32 18.90
C THR A 202 -10.21 13.83 19.12
N ILE A 203 -9.51 14.56 18.26
CA ILE A 203 -9.24 16.01 18.34
C ILE A 203 -10.25 16.79 17.50
N LEU A 204 -10.46 16.39 16.23
CA LEU A 204 -11.43 16.99 15.33
C LEU A 204 -12.63 16.09 15.09
N THR A 205 -13.78 16.70 14.88
CA THR A 205 -14.93 16.06 14.24
C THR A 205 -14.76 16.06 12.72
N SER A 206 -15.47 15.16 12.03
CA SER A 206 -15.46 15.14 10.55
C SER A 206 -15.93 16.46 9.92
N ASP A 207 -16.84 17.19 10.58
CA ASP A 207 -17.29 18.50 10.14
C ASP A 207 -16.21 19.58 10.31
N GLN A 208 -15.49 19.59 11.43
CA GLN A 208 -14.36 20.50 11.63
C GLN A 208 -13.25 20.23 10.63
N ALA A 209 -12.92 18.96 10.35
CA ALA A 209 -11.96 18.60 9.31
C ALA A 209 -12.40 19.10 7.92
N ARG A 210 -13.69 18.98 7.58
CA ARG A 210 -14.26 19.56 6.35
C ARG A 210 -14.15 21.09 6.32
N GLN A 211 -14.40 21.78 7.44
CA GLN A 211 -14.30 23.24 7.54
C GLN A 211 -12.86 23.71 7.29
N VAL A 212 -11.87 23.06 7.92
CA VAL A 212 -10.45 23.35 7.67
C VAL A 212 -10.09 23.10 6.20
N ALA A 213 -10.51 21.97 5.63
CA ALA A 213 -10.26 21.67 4.23
C ALA A 213 -10.95 22.65 3.27
N ALA A 214 -12.12 23.19 3.63
CA ALA A 214 -12.80 24.21 2.84
C ALA A 214 -12.06 25.56 2.91
N LEU A 215 -11.55 25.95 4.08
CA LEU A 215 -10.69 27.13 4.24
C LEU A 215 -9.44 26.99 3.36
N ALA A 216 -8.74 25.85 3.45
CA ALA A 216 -7.53 25.58 2.69
C ALA A 216 -7.78 25.65 1.17
N ARG A 217 -8.86 25.03 0.68
CA ARG A 217 -9.25 25.08 -0.74
C ARG A 217 -9.55 26.50 -1.23
N ARG A 218 -10.26 27.33 -0.45
CA ARG A 218 -10.49 28.73 -0.81
C ARG A 218 -9.18 29.52 -0.97
N ILE A 219 -8.19 29.27 -0.11
CA ILE A 219 -6.87 29.90 -0.20
C ILE A 219 -6.11 29.39 -1.43
N HIS A 220 -6.19 28.08 -1.72
CA HIS A 220 -5.63 27.49 -2.94
C HIS A 220 -6.21 28.09 -4.22
N GLU A 221 -7.54 28.17 -4.33
CA GLU A 221 -8.25 28.75 -5.47
C GLU A 221 -7.81 30.21 -5.70
N ARG A 222 -7.64 30.97 -4.62
CA ARG A 222 -7.14 32.35 -4.66
C ARG A 222 -5.69 32.43 -5.11
N ALA A 223 -4.83 31.55 -4.58
CA ALA A 223 -3.40 31.59 -4.88
C ALA A 223 -3.05 31.00 -6.25
N GLY A 224 -3.93 30.16 -6.82
CA GLY A 224 -3.72 29.47 -8.10
C GLY A 224 -2.67 28.34 -8.04
N VAL A 225 -2.09 28.08 -6.87
CA VAL A 225 -1.09 27.02 -6.63
C VAL A 225 -1.37 26.33 -5.30
N PRO A 226 -1.03 25.05 -5.12
CA PRO A 226 -1.23 24.33 -3.87
C PRO A 226 -0.60 25.04 -2.67
N GLN A 227 -1.30 24.99 -1.53
CA GLN A 227 -0.98 25.73 -0.32
C GLN A 227 -0.72 24.79 0.85
N ASP A 228 0.23 25.18 1.68
CA ASP A 228 0.47 24.70 3.03
C ASP A 228 -0.01 25.82 3.98
N ILE A 229 -1.05 25.53 4.76
CA ILE A 229 -1.65 26.51 5.67
C ILE A 229 -1.50 26.06 7.12
N GLU A 230 -1.28 27.02 8.01
CA GLU A 230 -1.37 26.82 9.46
C GLU A 230 -2.70 27.38 9.94
N TRP A 231 -3.40 26.66 10.80
CA TRP A 231 -4.74 27.01 11.28
C TRP A 231 -4.90 26.75 12.78
N ALA A 232 -5.83 27.46 13.41
CA ALA A 232 -6.24 27.28 14.80
C ALA A 232 -7.76 27.34 14.94
N LEU A 233 -8.31 26.47 15.78
CA LEU A 233 -9.72 26.40 16.11
C LEU A 233 -9.86 26.70 17.60
N ASP A 234 -10.53 27.82 17.93
CA ASP A 234 -10.75 28.22 19.31
C ASP A 234 -11.86 27.42 20.00
N HIS A 235 -12.02 27.61 21.31
CA HIS A 235 -13.03 26.93 22.12
C HIS A 235 -14.48 27.24 21.72
N ASP A 236 -14.73 28.33 21.00
CA ASP A 236 -16.05 28.74 20.51
C ASP A 236 -16.34 28.18 19.11
N GLY A 237 -15.36 27.50 18.50
CA GLY A 237 -15.46 26.88 17.18
C GLY A 237 -15.11 27.82 16.02
N ALA A 238 -14.52 28.99 16.29
CA ALA A 238 -14.04 29.90 15.26
C ALA A 238 -12.69 29.43 14.71
N LEU A 239 -12.59 29.36 13.37
CA LEU A 239 -11.43 28.86 12.65
C LEU A 239 -10.60 30.03 12.13
N PHE A 240 -9.37 30.15 12.63
CA PHE A 240 -8.42 31.19 12.28
C PHE A 240 -7.32 30.66 11.35
N LEU A 241 -7.00 31.44 10.32
CA LEU A 241 -5.82 31.26 9.48
C LEU A 241 -4.60 31.92 10.15
N LEU A 242 -3.58 31.11 10.44
CA LEU A 242 -2.35 31.57 11.07
C LEU A 242 -1.22 31.83 10.07
N GLN A 243 -1.18 31.07 8.97
CA GLN A 243 -0.19 31.22 7.90
C GLN A 243 -0.70 30.56 6.62
N ALA A 244 -0.25 31.03 5.46
CA ALA A 244 -0.43 30.36 4.18
C ALA A 244 0.83 30.53 3.32
N ARG A 245 1.30 29.45 2.70
CA ARG A 245 2.45 29.48 1.79
C ARG A 245 2.29 28.47 0.63
N PRO A 246 2.89 28.72 -0.54
CA PRO A 246 2.90 27.75 -1.63
C PRO A 246 3.60 26.44 -1.26
N MET A 247 3.06 25.30 -1.68
CA MET A 247 3.77 24.02 -1.62
C MET A 247 4.77 23.94 -2.78
N THR A 248 6.07 24.02 -2.46
CA THR A 248 7.16 24.07 -3.46
C THR A 248 7.73 22.70 -3.82
N ALA A 249 7.46 21.67 -3.01
CA ALA A 249 8.00 20.31 -3.16
C ALA A 249 6.89 19.26 -3.37
N LEU A 250 5.87 19.59 -4.16
CA LEU A 250 4.84 18.62 -4.51
C LEU A 250 5.37 17.58 -5.52
N PRO A 251 5.23 16.28 -5.23
CA PRO A 251 5.49 15.27 -6.24
C PRO A 251 4.48 15.40 -7.39
N THR A 252 4.91 15.07 -8.60
CA THR A 252 4.00 14.95 -9.74
C THR A 252 2.94 13.89 -9.44
N PRO A 253 1.63 14.17 -9.62
CA PRO A 253 0.59 13.17 -9.45
C PRO A 253 0.92 11.89 -10.24
N ALA A 254 0.87 10.74 -9.56
CA ALA A 254 1.16 9.47 -10.20
C ALA A 254 0.11 9.14 -11.28
N ALA A 255 0.52 9.14 -12.54
CA ALA A 255 -0.33 8.70 -13.65
C ALA A 255 -0.32 7.17 -13.75
N TRP A 256 -1.50 6.56 -13.86
CA TRP A 256 -1.68 5.10 -13.96
C TRP A 256 -1.94 4.67 -15.41
N THR A 257 -1.01 5.00 -16.29
CA THR A 257 -1.15 4.69 -17.72
C THR A 257 -0.73 3.25 -17.99
N ALA A 258 -1.62 2.48 -18.64
CA ALA A 258 -1.31 1.11 -19.04
C ALA A 258 -0.12 1.07 -20.03
N PRO A 259 0.81 0.10 -19.89
CA PRO A 259 1.96 -0.03 -20.80
C PRO A 259 1.59 -0.34 -22.27
N GLY A 260 0.34 -0.74 -22.53
CA GLY A 260 -0.13 -1.01 -23.89
C GLY A 260 -1.62 -1.36 -23.93
N GLU A 261 -2.10 -1.82 -25.09
CA GLU A 261 -3.53 -2.10 -25.31
C GLU A 261 -4.10 -3.18 -24.38
N GLY A 262 -5.33 -2.95 -23.93
CA GLY A 262 -6.11 -3.87 -23.10
C GLY A 262 -6.06 -3.52 -21.62
N LEU A 263 -6.72 -4.37 -20.83
CA LEU A 263 -6.70 -4.27 -19.39
C LEU A 263 -5.46 -4.95 -18.81
N TRP A 264 -4.84 -4.28 -17.85
CA TRP A 264 -3.69 -4.76 -17.11
C TRP A 264 -4.06 -4.90 -15.64
N ALA A 265 -3.83 -6.07 -15.07
CA ALA A 265 -4.19 -6.40 -13.70
C ALA A 265 -2.93 -6.44 -12.82
N ARG A 266 -3.05 -5.93 -11.58
CA ARG A 266 -2.02 -6.01 -10.55
C ARG A 266 -2.11 -7.31 -9.76
N ASN A 267 -3.31 -7.85 -9.54
CA ASN A 267 -3.57 -8.98 -8.63
C ASN A 267 -3.71 -10.32 -9.38
N PHE A 268 -2.90 -10.55 -10.41
CA PHE A 268 -2.96 -11.78 -11.20
C PHE A 268 -1.55 -12.38 -11.41
N ARG A 269 -1.45 -13.72 -11.32
CA ARG A 269 -0.20 -14.49 -11.47
C ARG A 269 0.88 -14.07 -10.46
N LEU A 270 1.95 -13.39 -10.88
CA LEU A 270 3.04 -12.95 -10.00
C LEU A 270 2.60 -11.79 -9.10
N GLY A 271 1.68 -10.96 -9.59
CA GLY A 271 1.21 -9.80 -8.83
C GLY A 271 0.36 -10.14 -7.61
N GLU A 272 -0.17 -11.37 -7.50
CA GLU A 272 -0.76 -11.87 -6.25
C GLU A 272 0.27 -11.96 -5.11
N TRP A 273 1.56 -12.03 -5.45
CA TRP A 273 2.68 -12.18 -4.53
C TRP A 273 3.57 -10.94 -4.42
N LEU A 274 3.14 -9.82 -5.02
CA LEU A 274 3.85 -8.54 -4.99
C LEU A 274 2.93 -7.48 -4.36
N PRO A 275 2.82 -7.44 -3.02
CA PRO A 275 1.97 -6.48 -2.29
C PRO A 275 2.45 -5.03 -2.34
N ASP A 276 3.68 -4.82 -2.79
CA ASP A 276 4.39 -3.54 -2.81
C ASP A 276 5.04 -3.30 -4.19
N PRO A 277 5.46 -2.06 -4.50
CA PRO A 277 6.31 -1.79 -5.66
C PRO A 277 7.56 -2.66 -5.63
N MET A 278 8.05 -3.02 -6.80
CA MET A 278 9.27 -3.79 -6.96
C MET A 278 10.50 -2.91 -6.69
N THR A 279 11.50 -3.50 -6.06
CA THR A 279 12.83 -2.95 -6.00
C THR A 279 13.52 -3.05 -7.37
N PRO A 280 14.39 -2.08 -7.73
CA PRO A 280 15.08 -2.06 -9.02
C PRO A 280 15.80 -3.38 -9.37
N LEU A 281 16.43 -4.03 -8.39
CA LEU A 281 17.17 -5.26 -8.64
C LEU A 281 16.24 -6.43 -8.95
N PHE A 282 15.10 -6.53 -8.25
CA PHE A 282 14.10 -7.55 -8.54
C PHE A 282 13.50 -7.35 -9.94
N GLU A 283 13.12 -6.12 -10.27
CA GLU A 283 12.49 -5.78 -11.55
C GLU A 283 13.41 -6.07 -12.75
N ASP A 284 14.68 -5.69 -12.67
CA ASP A 284 15.66 -5.84 -13.76
C ASP A 284 16.24 -7.26 -13.87
N TRP A 285 16.45 -7.93 -12.74
CA TRP A 285 17.17 -9.20 -12.71
C TRP A 285 16.27 -10.42 -12.47
N LEU A 286 15.57 -10.46 -11.33
CA LEU A 286 14.91 -11.68 -10.89
C LEU A 286 13.62 -11.95 -11.69
N LEU A 287 12.81 -10.90 -11.90
CA LEU A 287 11.53 -11.02 -12.60
C LEU A 287 11.69 -11.57 -14.04
N PRO A 288 12.58 -11.03 -14.90
CA PRO A 288 12.76 -11.58 -16.25
C PRO A 288 13.24 -13.03 -16.28
N ARG A 289 14.00 -13.47 -15.25
CA ARG A 289 14.46 -14.86 -15.13
C ARG A 289 13.32 -15.81 -14.75
N ILE A 290 12.46 -15.41 -13.83
CA ILE A 290 11.24 -16.15 -13.49
C ILE A 290 10.32 -16.24 -14.71
N GLU A 291 10.15 -15.15 -15.45
CA GLU A 291 9.34 -15.12 -16.68
C GLU A 291 9.92 -16.03 -17.77
N ALA A 292 11.24 -16.05 -17.95
CA ALA A 292 11.91 -16.96 -18.88
C ALA A 292 11.69 -18.42 -18.50
N GLY A 293 11.86 -18.78 -17.22
CA GLY A 293 11.61 -20.13 -16.72
C GLY A 293 10.16 -20.57 -16.90
N TYR A 294 9.21 -19.65 -16.72
CA TYR A 294 7.79 -19.94 -17.00
C TYR A 294 7.55 -20.32 -18.46
N LEU A 295 8.24 -19.65 -19.39
CA LEU A 295 8.19 -19.98 -20.81
C LEU A 295 8.91 -21.29 -21.14
N ASP A 296 9.98 -21.63 -20.43
CA ASP A 296 10.64 -22.93 -20.57
C ASP A 296 9.70 -24.07 -20.15
N GLY A 297 9.02 -23.93 -19.01
CA GLY A 297 8.01 -24.89 -18.55
C GLY A 297 6.86 -25.06 -19.55
N MET A 298 6.40 -23.95 -20.13
CA MET A 298 5.38 -23.96 -21.19
C MET A 298 5.89 -24.68 -22.45
N GLU A 299 7.09 -24.39 -22.92
CA GLU A 299 7.64 -25.05 -24.11
C GLU A 299 7.82 -26.55 -23.88
N ASP A 300 8.24 -26.97 -22.68
CA ASP A 300 8.38 -28.38 -22.36
C ASP A 300 7.03 -29.13 -22.44
N ASP A 301 5.97 -28.58 -21.84
CA ASP A 301 4.65 -29.23 -21.84
C ASP A 301 3.89 -29.14 -23.18
N ILE A 302 3.96 -27.99 -23.86
CA ILE A 302 3.09 -27.70 -25.03
C ILE A 302 3.83 -27.28 -26.31
N GLN A 303 5.18 -27.26 -26.30
CA GLN A 303 6.05 -27.02 -27.46
C GLN A 303 5.90 -25.64 -28.10
N VAL A 304 5.37 -24.69 -27.34
CA VAL A 304 5.23 -23.28 -27.75
C VAL A 304 5.54 -22.38 -26.57
N ARG A 305 6.01 -21.17 -26.87
CA ARG A 305 6.20 -20.09 -25.89
C ARG A 305 5.20 -18.97 -26.20
N VAL A 306 4.35 -18.65 -25.24
CA VAL A 306 3.39 -17.55 -25.34
C VAL A 306 3.60 -16.64 -24.13
N PRO A 307 4.35 -15.54 -24.27
CA PRO A 307 4.60 -14.62 -23.17
C PRO A 307 3.32 -13.91 -22.74
N PHE A 308 3.14 -13.82 -21.43
CA PHE A 308 2.29 -12.79 -20.85
C PHE A 308 2.95 -11.43 -21.06
N ARG A 309 2.12 -10.40 -21.26
CA ARG A 309 2.61 -9.04 -21.26
C ARG A 309 2.69 -8.60 -19.80
N TYR A 310 3.80 -8.00 -19.40
CA TYR A 310 3.98 -7.44 -18.06
C TYR A 310 4.77 -6.14 -18.14
N GLY A 311 4.66 -5.31 -17.11
CA GLY A 311 5.35 -4.03 -17.03
C GLY A 311 5.23 -3.41 -15.64
N SER A 312 6.10 -2.44 -15.36
CA SER A 312 6.10 -1.64 -14.14
C SER A 312 5.40 -0.30 -14.40
N VAL A 313 4.45 0.06 -13.54
CA VAL A 313 3.80 1.39 -13.56
C VAL A 313 3.92 1.97 -12.16
N ASN A 314 4.68 3.07 -12.04
CA ASN A 314 5.04 3.67 -10.74
C ASN A 314 5.68 2.65 -9.76
N GLY A 315 6.50 1.73 -10.28
CA GLY A 315 7.14 0.66 -9.50
C GLY A 315 6.26 -0.58 -9.28
N TRP A 316 4.96 -0.52 -9.57
CA TRP A 316 4.04 -1.63 -9.36
C TRP A 316 3.99 -2.58 -10.55
N TYR A 317 4.00 -3.90 -10.28
CA TYR A 317 3.85 -4.92 -11.31
C TYR A 317 2.41 -4.98 -11.83
N TYR A 318 2.28 -4.87 -13.15
CA TYR A 318 1.04 -5.14 -13.86
C TYR A 318 1.26 -6.16 -14.95
N ASN A 319 0.27 -7.02 -15.18
CA ASN A 319 0.30 -7.95 -16.31
C ASN A 319 -1.02 -7.99 -17.07
N ALA A 320 -0.91 -8.36 -18.34
CA ALA A 320 -2.05 -8.53 -19.23
C ALA A 320 -1.93 -9.85 -19.99
N PRO A 321 -3.06 -10.52 -20.27
CA PRO A 321 -3.04 -11.70 -21.11
C PRO A 321 -2.53 -11.38 -22.53
N PRO A 322 -2.03 -12.39 -23.26
CA PRO A 322 -1.71 -12.24 -24.67
C PRO A 322 -2.97 -11.91 -25.47
N ILE A 323 -2.88 -10.99 -26.43
CA ILE A 323 -4.01 -10.65 -27.31
C ILE A 323 -4.10 -11.71 -28.42
N PRO A 324 -5.17 -12.51 -28.48
CA PRO A 324 -5.31 -13.52 -29.51
C PRO A 324 -5.59 -12.86 -30.87
N SER A 325 -4.73 -13.10 -31.86
CA SER A 325 -5.00 -12.76 -33.25
C SER A 325 -4.81 -13.98 -34.16
N PRO A 326 -5.61 -14.16 -35.22
CA PRO A 326 -5.46 -15.32 -36.12
C PRO A 326 -4.06 -15.45 -36.72
N ARG A 327 -3.39 -14.30 -36.97
CA ARG A 327 -2.02 -14.25 -37.49
C ARG A 327 -0.97 -14.78 -36.51
N ILE A 328 -1.19 -14.60 -35.20
CA ILE A 328 -0.29 -15.10 -34.15
C ILE A 328 -0.64 -16.55 -33.78
N VAL A 329 -1.93 -16.87 -33.69
CA VAL A 329 -2.40 -18.18 -33.20
C VAL A 329 -2.16 -19.29 -34.22
N ALA A 330 -2.37 -19.06 -35.53
CA ALA A 330 -2.24 -20.11 -36.53
C ALA A 330 -0.82 -20.73 -36.61
N PRO A 331 0.28 -19.94 -36.63
CA PRO A 331 1.63 -20.49 -36.55
C PRO A 331 1.90 -21.29 -35.27
N LEU A 332 1.37 -20.85 -34.13
CA LEU A 332 1.53 -21.54 -32.84
C LEU A 332 0.85 -22.91 -32.85
N ILE A 333 -0.34 -23.02 -33.46
CA ILE A 333 -1.04 -24.30 -33.62
C ILE A 333 -0.19 -25.27 -34.44
N VAL A 334 0.36 -24.81 -35.57
CA VAL A 334 1.22 -25.62 -36.44
C VAL A 334 2.48 -26.07 -35.70
N ARG A 335 3.17 -25.13 -35.02
CA ARG A 335 4.39 -25.43 -34.24
C ARG A 335 4.13 -26.42 -33.12
N SER A 336 3.00 -26.31 -32.44
CA SER A 336 2.58 -27.24 -31.38
C SER A 336 2.22 -28.65 -31.90
N ARG A 337 2.18 -28.87 -33.22
CA ARG A 337 1.71 -30.12 -33.86
C ARG A 337 0.32 -30.53 -33.37
N GLY A 338 -0.56 -29.56 -33.14
CA GLY A 338 -1.91 -29.78 -32.62
C GLY A 338 -2.02 -29.98 -31.10
N ARG A 339 -0.90 -29.97 -30.35
CA ARG A 339 -0.92 -30.08 -28.88
C ARG A 339 -1.57 -28.86 -28.21
N LEU A 340 -1.34 -27.66 -28.73
CA LEU A 340 -1.81 -26.41 -28.12
C LEU A 340 -3.36 -26.34 -28.04
N PRO A 341 -4.14 -26.53 -29.12
CA PRO A 341 -5.60 -26.54 -29.03
C PRO A 341 -6.14 -27.62 -28.09
N TRP A 342 -5.59 -28.83 -28.14
CA TRP A 342 -6.00 -29.94 -27.27
C TRP A 342 -5.73 -29.61 -25.79
N PHE A 343 -4.54 -29.06 -25.49
CA PHE A 343 -4.15 -28.66 -24.15
C PHE A 343 -5.04 -27.54 -23.61
N LEU A 344 -5.20 -26.45 -24.37
CA LEU A 344 -6.05 -25.32 -23.99
C LEU A 344 -7.50 -25.74 -23.80
N PHE A 345 -8.03 -26.61 -24.68
CA PHE A 345 -9.37 -27.16 -24.49
C PHE A 345 -9.50 -27.88 -23.15
N ASN A 346 -8.50 -28.68 -22.76
CA ASN A 346 -8.56 -29.44 -21.51
C ASN A 346 -8.38 -28.57 -20.26
N VAL A 347 -7.44 -27.63 -20.28
CA VAL A 347 -7.03 -26.79 -19.14
C VAL A 347 -7.88 -25.52 -18.98
N LEU A 348 -8.56 -25.04 -20.02
CA LEU A 348 -9.43 -23.86 -19.93
C LEU A 348 -10.91 -24.21 -19.98
N LEU A 349 -11.34 -25.11 -20.87
CA LEU A 349 -12.76 -25.35 -21.13
C LEU A 349 -13.30 -26.62 -20.47
N ARG A 350 -12.63 -27.76 -20.69
CA ARG A 350 -13.09 -29.06 -20.17
C ARG A 350 -12.98 -29.13 -18.67
N VAL A 351 -11.94 -28.56 -18.07
CA VAL A 351 -11.79 -28.51 -16.60
C VAL A 351 -13.00 -27.85 -15.92
N SER A 352 -13.60 -26.82 -16.51
CA SER A 352 -14.76 -26.13 -15.93
C SER A 352 -16.10 -26.87 -16.13
N ARG A 353 -16.15 -27.85 -17.04
CA ARG A 353 -17.38 -28.59 -17.40
C ARG A 353 -17.36 -30.05 -16.93
N ASN A 354 -16.21 -30.69 -17.03
CA ASN A 354 -15.94 -32.08 -16.64
C ASN A 354 -14.48 -32.20 -16.12
N PRO A 355 -14.25 -31.80 -14.85
CA PRO A 355 -12.94 -31.90 -14.20
C PRO A 355 -12.32 -33.29 -14.27
N ALA A 356 -13.10 -34.36 -14.04
CA ALA A 356 -12.58 -35.72 -14.04
C ALA A 356 -12.04 -36.16 -15.42
N ALA A 357 -12.67 -35.71 -16.51
CA ALA A 357 -12.12 -35.94 -17.85
C ALA A 357 -10.85 -35.11 -18.08
N ALA A 358 -10.81 -33.85 -17.62
CA ALA A 358 -9.62 -32.99 -17.67
C ALA A 358 -8.43 -33.60 -16.92
N HIS A 359 -8.68 -34.10 -15.70
CA HIS A 359 -7.75 -34.87 -14.88
C HIS A 359 -7.14 -36.03 -15.66
N ARG A 360 -7.98 -36.93 -16.20
CA ARG A 360 -7.50 -38.14 -16.90
C ARG A 360 -6.68 -37.85 -18.14
N ALA A 361 -6.99 -36.80 -18.91
CA ALA A 361 -6.23 -36.59 -20.14
C ALA A 361 -5.03 -35.66 -20.01
N VAL A 362 -4.98 -34.74 -19.04
CA VAL A 362 -3.83 -33.81 -18.93
C VAL A 362 -3.39 -33.53 -17.50
N LEU A 363 -4.29 -33.15 -16.60
CA LEU A 363 -3.87 -32.55 -15.33
C LEU A 363 -3.17 -33.53 -14.39
N HIS A 364 -3.57 -34.82 -14.39
CA HIS A 364 -2.89 -35.82 -13.55
C HIS A 364 -1.46 -36.11 -14.01
N GLY A 365 -1.23 -36.15 -15.33
CA GLY A 365 0.12 -36.34 -15.87
C GLY A 365 1.06 -35.18 -15.49
N LEU A 366 0.55 -33.94 -15.57
CA LEU A 366 1.29 -32.75 -15.16
C LEU A 366 1.56 -32.71 -13.65
N GLU A 367 0.58 -33.16 -12.85
CA GLU A 367 0.76 -33.31 -11.40
C GLU A 367 1.85 -34.34 -11.08
N LEU A 368 1.83 -35.52 -11.71
CA LEU A 368 2.85 -36.55 -11.50
C LEU A 368 4.24 -36.07 -11.92
N LYS A 369 4.34 -35.36 -13.05
CA LYS A 369 5.58 -34.71 -13.49
C LYS A 369 6.09 -33.73 -12.43
N TRP A 370 5.21 -32.91 -11.88
CA TRP A 370 5.57 -31.99 -10.80
C TRP A 370 6.09 -32.74 -9.56
N ARG A 371 5.37 -33.76 -9.09
CA ARG A 371 5.73 -34.55 -7.89
C ARG A 371 7.04 -35.32 -8.04
N HIS A 372 7.25 -35.93 -9.19
CA HIS A 372 8.33 -36.91 -9.38
C HIS A 372 9.56 -36.36 -10.10
N GLN A 373 9.46 -35.16 -10.70
CA GLN A 373 10.55 -34.54 -11.44
C GLN A 373 10.79 -33.10 -10.98
N LEU A 374 9.83 -32.19 -11.21
CA LEU A 374 10.08 -30.75 -11.02
C LEU A 374 10.40 -30.36 -9.57
N LEU A 375 9.65 -30.89 -8.59
CA LEU A 375 9.87 -30.60 -7.18
C LEU A 375 11.18 -31.22 -6.64
N PRO A 376 11.50 -32.50 -6.91
CA PRO A 376 12.82 -33.07 -6.62
C PRO A 376 13.98 -32.27 -7.23
N ASP A 377 13.89 -31.92 -8.51
CA ASP A 377 14.93 -31.15 -9.21
C ASP A 377 15.12 -29.76 -8.56
N TYR A 378 14.02 -29.09 -8.20
CA TYR A 378 14.09 -27.80 -7.53
C TYR A 378 14.72 -27.90 -6.13
N ARG A 379 14.36 -28.93 -5.35
CA ARG A 379 14.96 -29.18 -4.03
C ARG A 379 16.45 -29.45 -4.12
N GLU A 380 16.87 -30.26 -5.07
CA GLU A 380 18.28 -30.60 -5.26
C GLU A 380 19.10 -29.38 -5.68
N LEU A 381 18.58 -28.56 -6.60
CA LEU A 381 19.21 -27.29 -6.99
C LEU A 381 19.40 -26.36 -5.78
N VAL A 382 18.34 -26.17 -4.98
CA VAL A 382 18.40 -25.31 -3.78
C VAL A 382 19.41 -25.88 -2.78
N ARG A 383 19.32 -27.18 -2.45
CA ARG A 383 20.24 -27.85 -1.51
C ARG A 383 21.69 -27.73 -1.94
N SER A 384 21.99 -27.89 -3.24
CA SER A 384 23.34 -27.71 -3.76
C SER A 384 23.82 -26.26 -3.62
N ALA A 385 22.95 -25.30 -3.92
CA ALA A 385 23.28 -23.88 -3.82
C ALA A 385 23.49 -23.45 -2.36
N GLU A 386 22.71 -23.98 -1.42
CA GLU A 386 22.87 -23.74 0.03
C GLU A 386 24.26 -24.13 0.55
N GLN A 387 24.86 -25.18 -0.01
CA GLN A 387 26.17 -25.68 0.43
C GLN A 387 27.35 -24.83 -0.05
N GLU A 388 27.19 -24.10 -1.15
CA GLU A 388 28.27 -23.29 -1.74
C GLU A 388 28.05 -21.77 -1.62
N VAL A 389 26.84 -21.31 -1.30
CA VAL A 389 26.50 -19.88 -1.30
C VAL A 389 27.41 -19.04 -0.41
N ASP A 390 27.95 -19.58 0.69
CA ASP A 390 28.82 -18.81 1.61
C ASP A 390 30.26 -18.66 1.10
N THR A 391 30.71 -19.55 0.20
CA THR A 391 32.10 -19.57 -0.31
C THR A 391 32.21 -19.23 -1.80
N ALA A 392 31.08 -19.19 -2.53
CA ALA A 392 31.01 -18.90 -3.95
C ALA A 392 31.65 -17.54 -4.33
N SER A 393 32.19 -17.43 -5.54
CA SER A 393 32.63 -16.16 -6.11
C SER A 393 31.44 -15.30 -6.55
N PRO A 394 31.59 -13.97 -6.73
CA PRO A 394 30.51 -13.11 -7.23
C PRO A 394 29.88 -13.62 -8.54
N ALA A 395 30.70 -14.07 -9.48
CA ALA A 395 30.22 -14.66 -10.73
C ALA A 395 29.37 -15.92 -10.48
N ARG A 396 29.80 -16.79 -9.56
CA ARG A 396 29.06 -17.99 -9.20
C ARG A 396 27.75 -17.68 -8.48
N LEU A 397 27.71 -16.66 -7.62
CA LEU A 397 26.48 -16.19 -6.99
C LEU A 397 25.44 -15.75 -8.03
N ILE A 398 25.86 -15.08 -9.10
CA ILE A 398 24.98 -14.67 -10.20
C ILE A 398 24.44 -15.90 -10.96
N GLU A 399 25.27 -16.90 -11.22
CA GLU A 399 24.84 -18.16 -11.82
C GLU A 399 23.79 -18.87 -10.97
N LEU A 400 24.01 -18.95 -9.65
CA LEU A 400 23.06 -19.53 -8.70
C LEU A 400 21.72 -18.80 -8.72
N VAL A 401 21.74 -17.47 -8.68
CA VAL A 401 20.52 -16.65 -8.77
C VAL A 401 19.78 -16.95 -10.06
N ASN A 402 20.45 -16.93 -11.21
CA ASN A 402 19.83 -17.20 -12.50
C ASN A 402 19.19 -18.61 -12.54
N ALA A 403 19.90 -19.62 -12.07
CA ALA A 403 19.42 -21.00 -12.06
C ALA A 403 18.18 -21.18 -11.16
N ILE A 404 18.22 -20.67 -9.93
CA ILE A 404 17.12 -20.77 -8.98
C ILE A 404 15.89 -20.01 -9.47
N ALA A 405 16.08 -18.80 -10.01
CA ALA A 405 15.00 -17.97 -10.54
C ALA A 405 14.30 -18.63 -11.74
N GLN A 406 15.09 -19.18 -12.67
CA GLN A 406 14.58 -19.90 -13.81
C GLN A 406 13.81 -21.16 -13.39
N GLN A 407 14.34 -21.93 -12.43
CA GLN A 407 13.65 -23.10 -11.89
C GLN A 407 12.35 -22.74 -11.18
N ALA A 408 12.33 -21.64 -10.41
CA ALA A 408 11.11 -21.10 -9.81
C ALA A 408 10.08 -20.69 -10.87
N GLY A 409 10.53 -20.16 -12.02
CA GLY A 409 9.69 -19.89 -13.18
C GLY A 409 9.04 -21.14 -13.79
N ILE A 410 9.83 -22.21 -13.99
CA ILE A 410 9.32 -23.51 -14.48
C ILE A 410 8.29 -24.07 -13.49
N TYR A 411 8.58 -23.96 -12.19
CA TYR A 411 7.66 -24.34 -11.14
C TYR A 411 6.36 -23.54 -11.18
N LEU A 412 6.46 -22.22 -11.36
CA LEU A 412 5.30 -21.31 -11.46
C LEU A 412 4.39 -21.68 -12.63
N TRP A 413 4.93 -22.14 -13.76
CA TRP A 413 4.12 -22.68 -14.85
C TRP A 413 3.29 -23.89 -14.40
N SER A 414 3.92 -24.84 -13.70
CA SER A 414 3.21 -26.00 -13.14
C SER A 414 2.11 -25.57 -12.16
N LEU A 415 2.40 -24.63 -11.26
CA LEU A 415 1.42 -24.07 -10.33
C LEU A 415 0.27 -23.36 -11.05
N ALA A 416 0.55 -22.59 -12.11
CA ALA A 416 -0.48 -21.89 -12.88
C ALA A 416 -1.42 -22.85 -13.63
N VAL A 417 -0.91 -23.98 -14.12
CA VAL A 417 -1.71 -24.96 -14.86
C VAL A 417 -2.44 -25.92 -13.93
N VAL A 418 -1.71 -26.59 -13.02
CA VAL A 418 -2.24 -27.61 -12.11
C VAL A 418 -2.99 -26.94 -10.96
N GLY A 419 -2.30 -26.11 -10.17
CA GLY A 419 -2.90 -25.33 -9.09
C GLY A 419 -4.01 -24.41 -9.60
N GLY A 420 -3.76 -23.63 -10.65
CA GLY A 420 -4.78 -22.75 -11.25
C GLY A 420 -6.02 -23.47 -11.78
N SER A 421 -5.96 -24.78 -12.01
CA SER A 421 -7.14 -25.59 -12.35
C SER A 421 -8.07 -25.80 -11.15
N ALA A 422 -7.57 -25.79 -9.91
CA ALA A 422 -8.38 -25.95 -8.70
C ALA A 422 -9.52 -24.91 -8.64
N TRP A 423 -9.22 -23.65 -8.93
CA TRP A 423 -10.20 -22.56 -8.98
C TRP A 423 -11.32 -22.82 -10.01
N LYS A 424 -10.97 -23.30 -11.20
CA LYS A 424 -11.95 -23.60 -12.25
C LYS A 424 -12.86 -24.78 -11.88
N ILE A 425 -12.32 -25.76 -11.15
CA ILE A 425 -13.05 -26.92 -10.64
C ILE A 425 -13.98 -26.49 -9.51
N GLU A 426 -13.51 -25.66 -8.59
CA GLU A 426 -14.33 -25.07 -7.54
C GLU A 426 -15.47 -24.24 -8.11
N ALA A 427 -15.21 -23.40 -9.12
CA ALA A 427 -16.27 -22.65 -9.81
C ALA A 427 -17.32 -23.57 -10.45
N ALA A 428 -16.93 -24.76 -10.92
CA ALA A 428 -17.87 -25.76 -11.42
C ALA A 428 -18.72 -26.38 -10.29
N LEU A 429 -18.13 -26.64 -9.13
CA LEU A 429 -18.83 -27.09 -7.92
C LEU A 429 -19.79 -26.00 -7.41
N ALA A 430 -19.37 -24.74 -7.39
CA ALA A 430 -20.18 -23.59 -7.00
C ALA A 430 -21.42 -23.44 -7.89
N ARG A 431 -21.25 -23.51 -9.22
CA ARG A 431 -22.39 -23.50 -10.17
C ARG A 431 -23.33 -24.68 -9.96
N PHE A 432 -22.78 -25.86 -9.66
CA PHE A 432 -23.60 -27.04 -9.35
C PHE A 432 -24.41 -26.83 -8.07
N TRP A 433 -23.77 -26.33 -7.00
CA TRP A 433 -24.40 -26.01 -5.74
C TRP A 433 -25.55 -25.03 -5.92
N GLN A 434 -25.30 -23.90 -6.59
CA GLN A 434 -26.33 -22.88 -6.84
C GLN A 434 -27.54 -23.45 -7.58
N LYS A 435 -27.31 -24.33 -8.55
CA LYS A 435 -28.39 -24.91 -9.35
C LYS A 435 -29.21 -25.98 -8.60
N HIS A 436 -28.58 -26.77 -7.74
CA HIS A 436 -29.19 -28.02 -7.23
C HIS A 436 -29.33 -28.09 -5.71
N LEU A 437 -28.56 -27.31 -4.95
CA LEU A 437 -28.40 -27.48 -3.51
C LEU A 437 -28.73 -26.21 -2.71
N ALA A 438 -28.56 -25.01 -3.30
CA ALA A 438 -28.77 -23.75 -2.59
C ALA A 438 -30.19 -23.59 -2.01
N ALA A 439 -31.22 -23.81 -2.83
CA ALA A 439 -32.61 -23.71 -2.36
C ALA A 439 -33.01 -24.87 -1.42
N PRO A 440 -32.74 -26.16 -1.72
CA PRO A 440 -33.13 -27.25 -0.83
C PRO A 440 -32.41 -27.26 0.53
N LEU A 441 -31.24 -26.63 0.64
CA LEU A 441 -30.47 -26.56 1.87
C LEU A 441 -30.56 -25.20 2.56
N SER A 442 -31.39 -24.26 2.10
CA SER A 442 -31.45 -22.89 2.64
C SER A 442 -31.73 -22.83 4.14
N ASP A 443 -32.50 -23.79 4.67
CA ASP A 443 -32.94 -23.82 6.06
C ASP A 443 -31.91 -24.52 6.99
N LYS A 444 -30.77 -24.94 6.45
CA LYS A 444 -29.70 -25.57 7.24
C LYS A 444 -28.86 -24.51 7.98
N PRO A 445 -28.22 -24.88 9.10
CA PRO A 445 -27.29 -24.00 9.81
C PRO A 445 -26.21 -23.43 8.89
N ALA A 446 -25.78 -22.19 9.14
CA ALA A 446 -24.80 -21.47 8.32
C ALA A 446 -23.50 -22.26 8.04
N GLY A 447 -23.05 -23.10 8.98
CA GLY A 447 -21.88 -23.97 8.80
C GLY A 447 -22.04 -25.05 7.70
N LEU A 448 -23.26 -25.32 7.23
CA LEU A 448 -23.58 -26.26 6.15
C LEU A 448 -24.00 -25.55 4.85
N LEU A 449 -24.08 -24.21 4.86
CA LEU A 449 -24.52 -23.43 3.71
C LEU A 449 -23.34 -23.10 2.79
N GLY A 450 -23.60 -23.20 1.49
CA GLY A 450 -22.64 -22.87 0.43
C GLY A 450 -21.68 -24.00 0.09
N HIS A 451 -21.24 -24.02 -1.18
CA HIS A 451 -20.27 -25.00 -1.68
C HIS A 451 -18.93 -24.98 -0.94
N GLN A 452 -18.56 -23.86 -0.32
CA GLN A 452 -17.30 -23.72 0.42
C GLN A 452 -17.27 -24.59 1.69
N ALA A 453 -18.42 -24.90 2.30
CA ALA A 453 -18.49 -25.83 3.43
C ALA A 453 -17.96 -27.23 3.07
N LEU A 454 -18.04 -27.62 1.79
CA LEU A 454 -17.53 -28.89 1.27
C LEU A 454 -15.99 -28.92 1.13
N LEU A 455 -15.33 -27.78 1.26
CA LEU A 455 -13.89 -27.60 1.03
C LEU A 455 -13.13 -27.19 2.31
N ARG A 456 -13.78 -27.19 3.48
CA ARG A 456 -13.15 -26.82 4.76
C ARG A 456 -12.35 -27.98 5.36
N GLY A 457 -11.30 -27.65 6.12
CA GLY A 457 -10.52 -28.66 6.86
C GLY A 457 -9.84 -29.71 5.97
N LEU A 458 -9.51 -29.38 4.71
CA LEU A 458 -8.79 -30.27 3.79
C LEU A 458 -7.29 -30.27 4.14
N THR A 459 -6.91 -30.77 5.32
CA THR A 459 -5.50 -30.93 5.68
C THR A 459 -4.93 -32.23 5.12
N GLY A 460 -3.92 -32.15 4.25
CA GLY A 460 -2.92 -33.20 4.05
C GLY A 460 -3.42 -34.60 3.65
N SER A 461 -4.38 -34.73 2.72
CA SER A 461 -4.85 -36.05 2.24
C SER A 461 -3.81 -36.88 1.47
N SER A 462 -2.56 -36.42 1.34
CA SER A 462 -1.48 -37.10 0.60
C SER A 462 -0.46 -37.82 1.50
N GLY A 463 -0.59 -37.81 2.83
CA GLY A 463 0.29 -38.57 3.73
C GLY A 463 1.78 -38.16 3.72
N LEU A 464 2.14 -37.08 3.01
CA LEU A 464 3.51 -36.57 2.86
C LEU A 464 3.72 -35.18 3.48
N SER A 465 2.66 -34.58 4.00
CA SER A 465 2.70 -33.31 4.73
C SER A 465 2.10 -33.55 6.11
N GLY A 466 2.97 -33.69 7.12
CA GLY A 466 2.57 -33.38 8.49
C GLY A 466 2.18 -31.92 8.52
N SER A 467 0.94 -31.63 8.92
CA SER A 467 0.47 -30.28 9.19
C SER A 467 1.29 -29.71 10.34
N THR A 468 2.33 -28.94 10.04
CA THR A 468 2.87 -27.99 11.01
C THR A 468 2.16 -26.67 10.79
N ALA A 469 1.53 -26.14 11.85
CA ALA A 469 0.92 -24.80 11.86
C ALA A 469 1.94 -23.66 11.59
N THR A 470 3.22 -24.02 11.47
CA THR A 470 4.34 -23.14 11.20
C THR A 470 4.64 -23.09 9.69
N PRO A 471 4.71 -21.89 9.08
CA PRO A 471 5.21 -21.70 7.72
C PRO A 471 6.59 -22.31 7.53
N SER A 472 6.92 -22.71 6.29
CA SER A 472 8.30 -23.07 5.97
C SER A 472 9.22 -21.88 6.18
N GLU A 473 10.49 -22.14 6.52
CA GLU A 473 11.51 -21.09 6.64
C GLU A 473 11.64 -20.26 5.35
N SER A 474 11.36 -20.88 4.20
CA SER A 474 11.36 -20.27 2.88
C SER A 474 10.12 -19.44 2.54
N ALA A 475 9.11 -19.38 3.41
CA ALA A 475 7.89 -18.62 3.15
C ALA A 475 8.20 -17.11 3.09
N VAL A 476 7.59 -16.40 2.14
CA VAL A 476 7.86 -14.98 1.90
C VAL A 476 6.63 -14.11 2.18
N TYR A 477 6.88 -12.83 2.48
CA TYR A 477 5.87 -11.77 2.40
C TYR A 477 5.63 -11.33 0.94
N SER A 478 6.71 -11.20 0.19
CA SER A 478 6.73 -10.76 -1.22
C SER A 478 7.69 -11.63 -2.02
N LEU A 479 7.42 -11.86 -3.31
CA LEU A 479 8.43 -12.43 -4.20
C LEU A 479 9.60 -11.47 -4.42
N ASP A 480 9.43 -10.18 -4.17
CA ASP A 480 10.57 -9.28 -4.08
C ASP A 480 11.48 -9.74 -2.93
N TRP A 481 12.67 -10.19 -3.31
CA TRP A 481 13.68 -10.70 -2.41
C TRP A 481 14.30 -9.64 -1.50
N TYR A 482 13.80 -8.42 -1.47
CA TYR A 482 14.18 -7.38 -0.51
C TYR A 482 13.70 -7.71 0.91
N HIS A 483 12.50 -8.27 1.04
CA HIS A 483 11.94 -8.62 2.35
C HIS A 483 12.52 -9.92 2.90
N PRO A 484 12.72 -10.02 4.24
CA PRO A 484 13.14 -11.27 4.86
C PRO A 484 12.12 -12.38 4.62
N THR A 485 12.62 -13.60 4.52
CA THR A 485 11.79 -14.80 4.62
C THR A 485 11.30 -14.99 6.05
N TYR A 486 10.27 -15.82 6.25
CA TYR A 486 9.72 -16.14 7.56
C TYR A 486 10.81 -16.70 8.51
N GLY A 487 11.69 -17.57 8.01
CA GLY A 487 12.80 -18.11 8.80
C GLY A 487 13.84 -17.06 9.21
N GLU A 488 14.07 -16.05 8.38
CA GLU A 488 15.02 -14.96 8.68
C GLU A 488 14.43 -13.89 9.60
N ALA A 489 13.13 -13.68 9.57
CA ALA A 489 12.45 -12.64 10.35
C ALA A 489 12.49 -12.91 11.86
N GLY A 490 12.87 -14.12 12.30
CA GLY A 490 13.01 -14.48 13.71
C GLY A 490 11.69 -14.40 14.50
N ILE A 491 10.56 -14.43 13.80
CA ILE A 491 9.22 -14.37 14.39
C ILE A 491 9.08 -15.59 15.30
N ARG A 492 8.84 -15.33 16.60
CA ARG A 492 8.58 -16.40 17.55
C ARG A 492 7.26 -17.04 17.15
N SER A 493 7.31 -18.26 16.63
CA SER A 493 6.13 -19.12 16.58
C SER A 493 5.68 -19.37 18.01
N GLN A 494 4.79 -18.52 18.52
CA GLN A 494 3.82 -19.00 19.49
C GLN A 494 3.05 -20.06 18.72
N GLU A 495 3.24 -21.32 19.11
CA GLU A 495 2.43 -22.41 18.60
C GLU A 495 0.98 -21.97 18.76
N ALA A 496 0.35 -21.59 17.64
CA ALA A 496 -1.09 -21.49 17.65
C ALA A 496 -1.53 -22.91 17.97
N ASP A 497 -2.04 -23.09 19.18
CA ASP A 497 -2.81 -24.26 19.60
C ASP A 497 -4.03 -24.34 18.66
N SER A 498 -3.80 -24.72 17.41
CA SER A 498 -4.81 -25.30 16.54
C SER A 498 -5.09 -26.66 17.17
N THR A 499 -5.82 -26.63 18.28
CA THR A 499 -6.20 -27.82 19.02
C THR A 499 -6.76 -28.82 18.02
N THR A 500 -6.33 -30.07 18.09
CA THR A 500 -6.84 -31.18 17.27
C THR A 500 -8.37 -31.16 17.19
N ALA A 501 -9.02 -30.70 18.27
CA ALA A 501 -10.45 -30.42 18.38
C ALA A 501 -11.04 -29.48 17.30
N GLY A 502 -10.34 -28.41 16.89
CA GLY A 502 -10.80 -27.49 15.84
C GLY A 502 -10.76 -28.12 14.44
N LYS A 503 -9.72 -28.91 14.14
CA LYS A 503 -9.61 -29.66 12.87
C LYS A 503 -10.67 -30.76 12.78
N ASP A 504 -10.88 -31.51 13.86
CA ASP A 504 -11.92 -32.54 13.95
C ASP A 504 -13.32 -31.95 13.77
N ALA A 505 -13.57 -30.74 14.32
CA ALA A 505 -14.84 -30.04 14.16
C ALA A 505 -15.10 -29.61 12.71
N LEU A 506 -14.08 -29.08 12.01
CA LEU A 506 -14.20 -28.69 10.60
C LEU A 506 -14.39 -29.91 9.68
N ASP A 507 -13.67 -31.00 9.94
CA ASP A 507 -13.86 -32.26 9.22
C ASP A 507 -15.28 -32.83 9.41
N ALA A 508 -15.80 -32.78 10.64
CA ALA A 508 -17.17 -33.18 10.94
C ALA A 508 -18.21 -32.29 10.23
N GLN A 509 -18.02 -30.97 10.23
CA GLN A 509 -18.90 -30.03 9.50
C GLN A 509 -18.90 -30.31 8.00
N ARG A 510 -17.72 -30.51 7.39
CA ARG A 510 -17.59 -30.86 5.97
C ARG A 510 -18.34 -32.16 5.66
N LYS A 511 -18.09 -33.22 6.43
CA LYS A 511 -18.76 -34.53 6.25
C LYS A 511 -20.28 -34.41 6.39
N ALA A 512 -20.76 -33.59 7.32
CA ALA A 512 -22.20 -33.31 7.47
C ALA A 512 -22.77 -32.57 6.24
N ALA A 513 -22.04 -31.58 5.70
CA ALA A 513 -22.45 -30.86 4.49
C ALA A 513 -22.49 -31.79 3.27
N GLU A 514 -21.51 -32.67 3.13
CA GLU A 514 -21.50 -33.69 2.08
C GLU A 514 -22.68 -34.66 2.19
N ALA A 515 -22.96 -35.17 3.40
CA ALA A 515 -24.07 -36.07 3.63
C ALA A 515 -25.42 -35.40 3.33
N ALA A 516 -25.60 -34.14 3.73
CA ALA A 516 -26.79 -33.36 3.43
C ALA A 516 -26.97 -33.14 1.92
N ALA A 517 -25.89 -32.78 1.20
CA ALA A 517 -25.93 -32.63 -0.24
C ALA A 517 -26.26 -33.95 -0.96
N ARG A 518 -25.67 -35.07 -0.53
CA ARG A 518 -25.99 -36.40 -1.08
C ARG A 518 -27.44 -36.78 -0.83
N ALA A 519 -27.97 -36.51 0.36
CA ALA A 519 -29.36 -36.79 0.72
C ALA A 519 -30.36 -36.08 -0.19
N VAL A 520 -30.14 -34.79 -0.50
CA VAL A 520 -30.97 -34.01 -1.45
C VAL A 520 -30.94 -34.61 -2.86
N LEU A 521 -29.84 -35.24 -3.25
CA LEU A 521 -29.61 -35.74 -4.61
C LEU A 521 -29.96 -37.22 -4.79
N LEU A 522 -30.45 -37.92 -3.76
CA LEU A 522 -30.75 -39.36 -3.80
C LEU A 522 -31.72 -39.73 -4.93
N ASP A 523 -32.75 -38.91 -5.15
CA ASP A 523 -33.76 -39.13 -6.20
C ASP A 523 -33.26 -38.79 -7.62
N SER A 524 -32.02 -38.31 -7.74
CA SER A 524 -31.41 -37.92 -9.02
C SER A 524 -30.03 -38.58 -9.20
N PRO A 525 -29.97 -39.88 -9.58
CA PRO A 525 -28.70 -40.62 -9.68
C PRO A 525 -27.64 -39.94 -10.55
N ARG A 526 -28.05 -39.33 -11.68
CA ARG A 526 -27.13 -38.57 -12.55
C ARG A 526 -26.55 -37.33 -11.87
N ALA A 527 -27.35 -36.63 -11.08
CA ALA A 527 -26.92 -35.44 -10.35
C ALA A 527 -26.00 -35.83 -9.19
N LEU A 528 -26.30 -36.92 -8.49
CA LEU A 528 -25.47 -37.48 -7.43
C LEU A 528 -24.08 -37.91 -7.97
N THR A 529 -24.02 -38.70 -9.05
CA THR A 529 -22.73 -39.07 -9.67
C THR A 529 -21.93 -37.85 -10.13
N ARG A 530 -22.61 -36.83 -10.67
CA ARG A 530 -21.96 -35.58 -11.05
C ARG A 530 -21.44 -34.81 -9.83
N PHE A 531 -22.22 -34.74 -8.75
CA PHE A 531 -21.82 -34.11 -7.50
C PHE A 531 -20.59 -34.77 -6.91
N ASP A 532 -20.60 -36.10 -6.73
CA ASP A 532 -19.47 -36.84 -6.17
C ASP A 532 -18.22 -36.66 -7.05
N SER A 533 -18.36 -36.73 -8.38
CA SER A 533 -17.23 -36.47 -9.28
C SER A 533 -16.68 -35.04 -9.18
N LEU A 534 -17.53 -34.03 -9.00
CA LEU A 534 -17.09 -32.64 -8.83
C LEU A 534 -16.44 -32.44 -7.47
N LEU A 535 -17.03 -32.98 -6.42
CA LEU A 535 -16.56 -32.90 -5.04
C LEU A 535 -15.17 -33.54 -4.90
N THR A 536 -15.00 -34.78 -5.37
CA THR A 536 -13.70 -35.47 -5.34
C THR A 536 -12.63 -34.66 -6.05
N MET A 537 -12.91 -34.12 -7.24
CA MET A 537 -11.93 -33.34 -7.99
C MET A 537 -11.64 -31.99 -7.33
N ALA A 538 -12.64 -31.33 -6.75
CA ALA A 538 -12.46 -30.06 -6.06
C ALA A 538 -11.58 -30.23 -4.81
N GLN A 539 -11.86 -31.23 -3.97
CA GLN A 539 -11.07 -31.51 -2.78
C GLN A 539 -9.63 -31.93 -3.13
N TYR A 540 -9.46 -32.78 -4.15
CA TYR A 540 -8.16 -33.24 -4.61
C TYR A 540 -7.26 -32.10 -5.11
N TYR A 541 -7.78 -31.26 -6.02
CA TYR A 541 -6.98 -30.17 -6.60
C TYR A 541 -6.81 -28.98 -5.65
N ALA A 542 -7.72 -28.77 -4.69
CA ALA A 542 -7.52 -27.79 -3.61
C ALA A 542 -6.27 -28.14 -2.79
N ALA A 543 -6.14 -29.40 -2.37
CA ALA A 543 -4.97 -29.87 -1.61
C ALA A 543 -3.65 -29.78 -2.41
N ILE A 544 -3.66 -30.20 -3.68
CA ILE A 544 -2.47 -30.11 -4.55
C ILE A 544 -2.01 -28.68 -4.71
N ARG A 545 -2.95 -27.75 -4.90
CA ARG A 545 -2.60 -26.35 -5.11
C ARG A 545 -1.90 -25.75 -3.89
N GLU A 546 -2.32 -26.10 -2.69
CA GLU A 546 -1.66 -25.65 -1.47
C GLU A 546 -0.25 -26.20 -1.36
N GLU A 547 -0.11 -27.50 -1.59
CA GLU A 547 1.19 -28.14 -1.63
C GLU A 547 2.12 -27.47 -2.65
N GLN A 548 1.61 -27.12 -3.84
CA GLN A 548 2.39 -26.39 -4.84
C GLN A 548 2.78 -24.99 -4.38
N SER A 549 1.85 -24.25 -3.78
CA SER A 549 2.07 -22.86 -3.37
C SER A 549 3.14 -22.77 -2.26
N LEU A 550 3.22 -23.76 -1.37
CA LEU A 550 4.22 -23.83 -0.30
C LEU A 550 5.67 -23.93 -0.80
N TYR A 551 5.91 -24.63 -1.92
CA TYR A 551 7.26 -24.86 -2.42
C TYR A 551 7.71 -23.86 -3.50
N LEU A 552 6.85 -22.94 -3.94
CA LEU A 552 7.22 -21.93 -4.94
C LEU A 552 8.44 -21.11 -4.51
N THR A 553 8.53 -20.76 -3.23
CA THR A 553 9.56 -19.87 -2.70
C THR A 553 10.73 -20.61 -2.08
N LEU A 554 10.88 -21.92 -2.32
CA LEU A 554 11.92 -22.76 -1.72
C LEU A 554 13.33 -22.17 -1.85
N GLY A 555 13.64 -21.53 -2.98
CA GLY A 555 14.96 -20.94 -3.23
C GLY A 555 15.21 -19.56 -2.62
N TRP A 556 14.19 -18.89 -2.05
CA TRP A 556 14.32 -17.49 -1.58
C TRP A 556 15.40 -17.29 -0.50
N PRO A 557 15.57 -18.18 0.49
CA PRO A 557 16.66 -18.05 1.47
C PRO A 557 18.05 -18.05 0.83
N VAL A 558 18.26 -18.81 -0.25
CA VAL A 558 19.54 -18.82 -0.98
C VAL A 558 19.68 -17.57 -1.82
N LEU A 559 18.63 -17.17 -2.54
CA LEU A 559 18.64 -15.96 -3.36
C LEU A 559 19.00 -14.71 -2.54
N ARG A 560 18.42 -14.58 -1.33
CA ARG A 560 18.71 -13.48 -0.42
C ARG A 560 20.14 -13.51 0.10
N ARG A 561 20.67 -14.68 0.44
CA ARG A 561 22.09 -14.84 0.79
C ARG A 561 23.02 -14.46 -0.36
N CYS A 562 22.68 -14.83 -1.60
CA CYS A 562 23.43 -14.38 -2.78
C CYS A 562 23.43 -12.86 -2.90
N ALA A 563 22.27 -12.21 -2.82
CA ALA A 563 22.15 -10.76 -2.89
C ALA A 563 22.94 -10.08 -1.76
N LYS A 564 22.81 -10.56 -0.52
CA LYS A 564 23.57 -10.06 0.63
C LYS A 564 25.07 -10.13 0.40
N ARG A 565 25.60 -11.28 -0.06
CA ARG A 565 27.04 -11.43 -0.32
C ARG A 565 27.54 -10.54 -1.47
N LEU A 566 26.74 -10.35 -2.51
CA LEU A 566 27.05 -9.39 -3.57
C LEU A 566 27.09 -7.95 -3.00
N GLY A 567 26.15 -7.61 -2.12
CA GLY A 567 26.10 -6.32 -1.43
C GLY A 567 27.30 -6.09 -0.51
N GLU A 568 27.72 -7.12 0.24
CA GLU A 568 28.92 -7.08 1.08
C GLU A 568 30.18 -6.80 0.26
N ASN A 569 30.29 -7.38 -0.94
CA ASN A 569 31.41 -7.09 -1.84
C ASN A 569 31.39 -5.64 -2.36
N LEU A 570 30.21 -5.10 -2.69
CA LEU A 570 30.05 -3.70 -3.10
C LEU A 570 30.39 -2.73 -1.96
N ALA A 571 29.95 -3.04 -0.75
CA ALA A 571 30.24 -2.24 0.44
C ALA A 571 31.75 -2.27 0.77
N ALA A 572 32.38 -3.45 0.68
CA ALA A 572 33.82 -3.59 0.85
C ALA A 572 34.64 -2.81 -0.20
N ALA A 573 34.09 -2.64 -1.41
CA ALA A 573 34.67 -1.82 -2.47
C ALA A 573 34.38 -0.32 -2.33
N GLY A 574 33.53 0.09 -1.37
CA GLY A 574 33.14 1.48 -1.15
C GLY A 574 32.09 2.02 -2.14
N ALA A 575 31.44 1.15 -2.92
CA ALA A 575 30.42 1.54 -3.89
C ALA A 575 29.08 1.90 -3.21
N ILE A 576 28.77 1.25 -2.09
CA ILE A 576 27.58 1.45 -1.24
C ILE A 576 27.98 1.42 0.23
N GLU A 577 27.13 1.91 1.14
CA GLU A 577 27.40 1.89 2.59
C GLU A 577 26.80 0.67 3.29
N ASP A 578 25.53 0.36 3.03
CA ASP A 578 24.85 -0.82 3.57
C ASP A 578 24.77 -1.92 2.50
N PRO A 579 25.21 -3.17 2.77
CA PRO A 579 24.99 -4.30 1.86
C PRO A 579 23.54 -4.47 1.36
N GLN A 580 22.53 -4.07 2.14
CA GLN A 580 21.11 -4.09 1.74
C GLN A 580 20.76 -3.06 0.65
N ASP A 581 21.62 -2.06 0.41
CA ASP A 581 21.43 -1.08 -0.66
C ASP A 581 21.48 -1.70 -2.05
N ILE A 582 22.04 -2.91 -2.19
CA ILE A 582 22.08 -3.66 -3.45
C ILE A 582 20.71 -3.82 -4.10
N HIS A 583 19.63 -3.93 -3.32
CA HIS A 583 18.28 -4.09 -3.83
C HIS A 583 17.79 -2.88 -4.65
N PHE A 584 18.40 -1.70 -4.44
CA PHE A 584 18.09 -0.47 -5.17
C PHE A 584 19.00 -0.23 -6.38
N LEU A 585 19.82 -1.21 -6.75
CA LEU A 585 20.66 -1.22 -7.94
C LEU A 585 20.08 -2.11 -9.04
N HIS A 586 20.45 -1.86 -10.28
CA HIS A 586 20.26 -2.80 -11.40
C HIS A 586 21.43 -3.78 -11.49
N LEU A 587 21.25 -4.92 -12.19
CA LEU A 587 22.32 -5.92 -12.27
C LEU A 587 23.61 -5.35 -12.90
N SER A 588 23.48 -4.49 -13.91
CA SER A 588 24.63 -3.83 -14.54
C SER A 588 25.43 -2.96 -13.56
N GLU A 589 24.77 -2.35 -12.59
CA GLU A 589 25.36 -1.51 -11.55
C GLU A 589 25.98 -2.35 -10.44
N VAL A 590 25.36 -3.49 -10.09
CA VAL A 590 25.96 -4.50 -9.19
C VAL A 590 27.26 -5.05 -9.76
N MET A 591 27.33 -5.21 -11.08
CA MET A 591 28.56 -5.64 -11.77
C MET A 591 29.65 -4.56 -11.84
N ASN A 592 29.31 -3.30 -11.55
CA ASN A 592 30.23 -2.16 -11.60
C ASN A 592 30.64 -1.67 -10.21
N ALA A 593 31.38 -2.52 -9.48
CA ALA A 593 31.75 -2.28 -8.09
C ALA A 593 32.75 -1.12 -7.85
N SER A 594 33.23 -0.44 -8.90
CA SER A 594 34.18 0.67 -8.77
C SER A 594 33.52 2.06 -8.76
N ALA A 595 32.26 2.16 -9.14
CA ALA A 595 31.52 3.42 -9.12
C ALA A 595 30.92 3.68 -7.74
N ASP A 596 30.96 4.92 -7.26
CA ASP A 596 30.21 5.36 -6.09
C ASP A 596 28.71 5.47 -6.47
N GLN A 597 27.86 4.71 -5.79
CA GLN A 597 26.43 4.59 -6.09
C GLN A 597 25.56 5.03 -4.91
N ARG A 598 26.13 5.64 -3.86
CA ARG A 598 25.41 5.97 -2.62
C ARG A 598 24.27 6.95 -2.84
N GLU A 599 24.49 8.01 -3.61
CA GLU A 599 23.45 8.99 -3.96
C GLU A 599 22.33 8.35 -4.79
N LEU A 600 22.71 7.51 -5.77
CA LEU A 600 21.77 6.80 -6.65
C LEU A 600 20.82 5.89 -5.84
N VAL A 601 21.38 5.09 -4.94
CA VAL A 601 20.62 4.21 -4.05
C VAL A 601 19.70 5.05 -3.16
N GLY A 602 20.21 6.11 -2.53
CA GLY A 602 19.42 6.99 -1.66
C GLY A 602 18.17 7.53 -2.38
N ASN A 603 18.35 8.02 -3.60
CA ASN A 603 17.28 8.56 -4.44
C ASN A 603 16.25 7.47 -4.83
N ARG A 604 16.71 6.28 -5.23
CA ARG A 604 15.81 5.17 -5.60
C ARG A 604 15.06 4.59 -4.40
N ARG A 605 15.71 4.48 -3.24
CA ARG A 605 15.08 4.07 -1.99
C ARG A 605 13.99 5.05 -1.57
N ALA A 606 14.27 6.37 -1.66
CA ALA A 606 13.28 7.40 -1.38
C ALA A 606 12.08 7.32 -2.35
N THR A 607 12.35 7.14 -3.64
CA THR A 607 11.33 6.95 -4.68
C THR A 607 10.46 5.72 -4.41
N TRP A 608 11.08 4.58 -4.08
CA TRP A 608 10.37 3.34 -3.76
C TRP A 608 9.48 3.49 -2.51
N GLN A 609 9.98 4.16 -1.46
CA GLN A 609 9.18 4.44 -0.26
C GLN A 609 7.98 5.35 -0.55
N MET A 610 8.14 6.32 -1.46
CA MET A 610 7.02 7.13 -1.95
C MET A 610 6.02 6.26 -2.73
N GLN A 611 6.49 5.44 -3.67
CA GLN A 611 5.65 4.56 -4.49
C GLN A 611 4.81 3.58 -3.66
N ARG A 612 5.34 3.09 -2.53
CA ARG A 612 4.61 2.23 -1.59
C ARG A 612 3.39 2.90 -0.98
N ARG A 613 3.39 4.22 -0.88
CA ARG A 613 2.29 5.02 -0.33
C ARG A 613 1.23 5.36 -1.38
N LEU A 614 1.48 5.09 -2.66
CA LEU A 614 0.52 5.31 -3.73
C LEU A 614 -0.61 4.28 -3.68
N ASP A 615 -1.83 4.73 -3.99
CA ASP A 615 -2.98 3.84 -4.19
C ASP A 615 -2.95 3.28 -5.62
N ALA A 616 -2.24 2.17 -5.78
CA ALA A 616 -2.13 1.48 -7.06
C ALA A 616 -3.44 0.75 -7.43
N PRO A 617 -4.11 1.14 -8.53
CA PRO A 617 -5.35 0.49 -8.95
C PRO A 617 -5.15 -1.01 -9.21
N LEU A 618 -6.18 -1.81 -8.94
CA LEU A 618 -6.13 -3.25 -9.27
C LEU A 618 -6.10 -3.50 -10.78
N ILE A 619 -6.72 -2.62 -11.57
CA ILE A 619 -6.83 -2.71 -13.02
C ILE A 619 -6.56 -1.33 -13.61
N ILE A 620 -5.75 -1.28 -14.67
CA ILE A 620 -5.48 -0.08 -15.47
C ILE A 620 -5.67 -0.38 -16.95
N GLY A 621 -5.85 0.67 -17.76
CA GLY A 621 -6.07 0.56 -19.21
C GLY A 621 -7.55 0.45 -19.59
N GLU A 622 -7.80 0.29 -20.89
CA GLU A 622 -9.15 0.24 -21.45
C GLU A 622 -9.43 -1.13 -22.09
N PRO A 623 -10.69 -1.63 -22.05
CA PRO A 623 -11.08 -2.83 -22.77
C PRO A 623 -10.85 -2.68 -24.28
N GLY A 624 -10.30 -3.72 -24.92
CA GLY A 624 -10.08 -3.72 -26.37
C GLY A 624 -11.38 -3.64 -27.18
N ARG A 625 -11.30 -3.13 -28.42
CA ARG A 625 -12.45 -2.89 -29.33
C ARG A 625 -13.27 -4.13 -29.75
N PHE A 626 -12.77 -5.36 -29.54
CA PHE A 626 -13.34 -6.59 -30.10
C PHE A 626 -13.78 -7.65 -29.07
N GLY A 627 -14.33 -7.23 -27.93
CA GLY A 627 -15.14 -8.11 -27.08
C GLY A 627 -14.59 -8.30 -25.66
N ALA A 628 -15.51 -8.65 -24.76
CA ALA A 628 -15.30 -8.79 -23.33
C ALA A 628 -14.01 -9.56 -22.99
N ASP A 629 -13.15 -8.94 -22.19
CA ASP A 629 -11.96 -9.58 -21.65
C ASP A 629 -12.42 -10.75 -20.75
N PRO A 630 -12.07 -12.01 -21.06
CA PRO A 630 -12.44 -13.16 -20.24
C PRO A 630 -11.89 -13.09 -18.82
N VAL A 631 -10.76 -12.42 -18.61
CA VAL A 631 -10.14 -12.22 -17.29
C VAL A 631 -10.94 -11.17 -16.52
N ALA A 632 -11.18 -10.00 -17.10
CA ALA A 632 -12.02 -8.98 -16.45
C ALA A 632 -13.45 -9.47 -16.20
N SER A 633 -14.02 -10.25 -17.12
CA SER A 633 -15.36 -10.85 -16.96
C SER A 633 -15.37 -11.95 -15.89
N ALA A 634 -14.26 -12.69 -15.71
CA ALA A 634 -14.15 -13.68 -14.65
C ALA A 634 -13.90 -13.06 -13.27
N VAL A 635 -13.13 -11.96 -13.21
CA VAL A 635 -12.93 -11.15 -12.00
C VAL A 635 -14.25 -10.46 -11.61
N GLU A 636 -14.94 -9.83 -12.57
CA GLU A 636 -16.20 -9.13 -12.31
C GLU A 636 -17.36 -10.10 -12.00
N ALA A 637 -17.46 -11.24 -12.70
CA ALA A 637 -18.47 -12.27 -12.37
C ALA A 637 -18.25 -12.92 -10.99
N ALA A 638 -17.06 -12.80 -10.40
CA ALA A 638 -16.78 -13.24 -9.03
C ALA A 638 -17.19 -12.20 -7.96
N ARG A 639 -17.51 -10.96 -8.35
CA ARG A 639 -18.21 -9.99 -7.49
C ARG A 639 -19.71 -10.29 -7.57
N THR A 640 -20.17 -11.21 -6.73
CA THR A 640 -21.57 -11.68 -6.82
C THR A 640 -22.54 -10.68 -6.19
N THR A 641 -23.36 -10.08 -7.06
CA THR A 641 -24.78 -9.68 -6.93
C THR A 641 -25.53 -10.10 -5.65
N HIS A 642 -25.28 -9.41 -4.53
CA HIS A 642 -26.24 -9.30 -3.43
C HIS A 642 -26.54 -7.83 -3.19
N GLU A 643 -27.72 -7.52 -2.63
CA GLU A 643 -27.98 -6.20 -2.05
C GLU A 643 -26.96 -5.96 -0.94
N VAL A 644 -26.00 -5.08 -1.21
CA VAL A 644 -24.95 -4.73 -0.27
C VAL A 644 -25.47 -3.61 0.64
N PRO A 645 -25.28 -3.68 1.96
CA PRO A 645 -25.57 -2.56 2.85
C PRO A 645 -24.88 -1.27 2.40
N ALA A 646 -25.55 -0.13 2.55
CA ALA A 646 -24.97 1.17 2.23
C ALA A 646 -23.69 1.42 3.05
N GLY A 647 -22.61 1.85 2.39
CA GLY A 647 -21.32 2.11 3.03
C GLY A 647 -20.45 0.87 3.30
N ALA A 648 -20.85 -0.31 2.81
CA ALA A 648 -20.02 -1.51 2.94
C ALA A 648 -18.81 -1.51 2.00
N ILE A 649 -17.70 -2.07 2.47
CA ILE A 649 -16.55 -2.40 1.64
C ILE A 649 -16.82 -3.75 0.99
N VAL A 650 -16.73 -3.82 -0.34
CA VAL A 650 -17.09 -5.01 -1.13
C VAL A 650 -15.86 -5.69 -1.69
N GLY A 651 -15.80 -7.01 -1.57
CA GLY A 651 -14.80 -7.86 -2.19
C GLY A 651 -15.40 -9.17 -2.68
N HIS A 652 -14.56 -10.19 -2.79
CA HIS A 652 -14.95 -11.55 -3.15
C HIS A 652 -15.25 -12.39 -1.90
N PRO A 653 -16.34 -13.17 -1.89
CA PRO A 653 -16.67 -14.07 -0.79
C PRO A 653 -15.70 -15.26 -0.74
N ALA A 654 -14.59 -15.10 -0.03
CA ALA A 654 -13.49 -16.05 -0.03
C ALA A 654 -13.73 -17.23 0.89
N SER A 655 -14.21 -16.99 2.11
CA SER A 655 -14.55 -18.02 3.09
C SER A 655 -15.83 -17.64 3.83
N THR A 656 -16.84 -18.51 3.72
CA THR A 656 -18.16 -18.35 4.34
C THR A 656 -18.13 -18.25 5.86
N GLY A 657 -19.03 -17.45 6.40
CA GLY A 657 -19.21 -17.21 7.83
C GLY A 657 -19.32 -15.72 8.11
N ARG A 658 -19.65 -15.38 9.35
CA ARG A 658 -19.78 -14.00 9.79
C ARG A 658 -19.09 -13.83 11.14
N ALA A 659 -18.22 -12.83 11.24
CA ALA A 659 -17.50 -12.53 12.47
C ALA A 659 -17.43 -11.02 12.68
N THR A 660 -17.43 -10.62 13.95
CA THR A 660 -17.30 -9.22 14.36
C THR A 660 -16.13 -9.10 15.29
N GLY A 661 -15.23 -8.17 15.01
CA GLY A 661 -14.00 -8.00 15.78
C GLY A 661 -13.38 -6.63 15.57
N ARG A 662 -12.29 -6.38 16.30
CA ARG A 662 -11.47 -5.18 16.09
C ARG A 662 -10.54 -5.41 14.91
N VAL A 663 -10.48 -4.46 14.00
CA VAL A 663 -9.55 -4.44 12.87
C VAL A 663 -8.12 -4.34 13.37
N ARG A 664 -7.23 -5.09 12.74
CA ARG A 664 -5.79 -4.90 12.79
C ARG A 664 -5.29 -4.80 11.35
N VAL A 665 -4.92 -3.59 10.93
CA VAL A 665 -4.28 -3.38 9.63
C VAL A 665 -2.80 -3.72 9.77
N MET A 666 -2.30 -4.59 8.91
CA MET A 666 -0.92 -5.08 8.94
C MET A 666 -0.22 -4.86 7.62
N SER A 667 0.99 -4.32 7.68
CA SER A 667 1.76 -3.91 6.49
C SER A 667 2.97 -4.81 6.20
N GLY A 668 3.37 -5.67 7.13
CA GLY A 668 4.58 -6.49 6.99
C GLY A 668 4.76 -7.51 8.11
N LEU A 669 5.83 -8.29 7.98
CA LEU A 669 6.21 -9.34 8.93
C LEU A 669 6.64 -8.80 10.29
N GLU A 670 7.14 -7.57 10.33
CA GLU A 670 7.66 -6.93 11.54
C GLU A 670 6.54 -6.63 12.57
N GLU A 671 5.29 -6.57 12.11
CA GLU A 671 4.13 -6.21 12.93
C GLU A 671 3.42 -7.44 13.53
N PHE A 672 3.86 -8.66 13.21
CA PHE A 672 3.15 -9.91 13.55
C PHE A 672 2.91 -10.09 15.04
N ASP A 673 3.88 -9.70 15.88
CA ASP A 673 3.78 -9.77 17.34
C ASP A 673 2.71 -8.83 17.92
N SER A 674 2.27 -7.82 17.16
CA SER A 674 1.23 -6.87 17.59
C SER A 674 -0.20 -7.37 17.38
N PHE A 675 -0.39 -8.43 16.59
CA PHE A 675 -1.70 -9.01 16.30
C PHE A 675 -2.25 -9.69 17.55
N LEU A 676 -3.51 -9.43 17.92
CA LEU A 676 -4.17 -10.05 19.07
C LEU A 676 -5.20 -11.10 18.64
N ASP A 677 -5.51 -12.02 19.56
CA ASP A 677 -6.47 -13.09 19.29
C ASP A 677 -7.87 -12.53 19.02
N SER A 678 -8.56 -13.12 18.05
CA SER A 678 -9.90 -12.73 17.59
C SER A 678 -9.99 -11.32 16.97
N GLU A 679 -8.86 -10.72 16.56
CA GLU A 679 -8.88 -9.52 15.70
C GLU A 679 -9.24 -9.87 14.25
N ILE A 680 -9.73 -8.88 13.51
CA ILE A 680 -9.97 -8.95 12.07
C ILE A 680 -8.67 -8.55 11.38
N LEU A 681 -8.02 -9.51 10.73
CA LEU A 681 -6.79 -9.27 9.98
C LEU A 681 -7.09 -8.52 8.69
N VAL A 682 -6.51 -7.33 8.51
CA VAL A 682 -6.65 -6.53 7.29
C VAL A 682 -5.26 -6.29 6.67
N ALA A 683 -5.04 -6.71 5.42
CA ALA A 683 -3.74 -6.61 4.75
C ALA A 683 -3.86 -6.33 3.24
N ARG A 684 -2.81 -5.80 2.59
CA ARG A 684 -2.83 -5.56 1.13
C ARG A 684 -2.97 -6.86 0.36
N SER A 685 -2.13 -7.82 0.68
CA SER A 685 -2.30 -9.22 0.29
C SER A 685 -1.66 -10.09 1.37
N THR A 686 -1.86 -11.40 1.29
CA THR A 686 -1.21 -12.36 2.18
C THR A 686 -0.49 -13.40 1.35
N ALA A 687 0.65 -13.83 1.86
CA ALA A 687 1.45 -14.94 1.34
C ALA A 687 1.64 -16.00 2.46
N PRO A 688 2.23 -17.18 2.17
CA PRO A 688 2.38 -18.26 3.15
C PRO A 688 2.96 -17.87 4.51
N ALA A 689 3.80 -16.84 4.58
CA ALA A 689 4.36 -16.34 5.83
C ALA A 689 3.28 -15.84 6.81
N TRP A 690 2.10 -15.42 6.34
CA TRP A 690 0.98 -14.90 7.15
C TRP A 690 0.15 -15.96 7.87
N THR A 691 0.34 -17.24 7.52
CA THR A 691 -0.48 -18.37 8.02
C THR A 691 -0.65 -18.41 9.55
N PRO A 692 0.34 -18.08 10.40
CA PRO A 692 0.17 -18.07 11.85
C PRO A 692 -0.92 -17.12 12.34
N LEU A 693 -1.13 -16.00 11.64
CA LEU A 693 -2.15 -15.02 12.02
C LEU A 693 -3.56 -15.52 11.74
N PHE A 694 -3.74 -16.39 10.73
CA PHE A 694 -5.05 -16.96 10.40
C PHE A 694 -5.57 -17.86 11.52
N ALA A 695 -4.69 -18.55 12.22
CA ALA A 695 -5.08 -19.38 13.36
C ALA A 695 -5.67 -18.57 14.53
N ARG A 696 -5.33 -17.28 14.61
CA ARG A 696 -5.71 -16.37 15.69
C ARG A 696 -6.80 -15.39 15.28
N ALA A 697 -6.96 -15.15 13.98
CA ALA A 697 -7.88 -14.15 13.45
C ALA A 697 -9.36 -14.58 13.58
N ALA A 698 -10.24 -13.62 13.85
CA ALA A 698 -11.68 -13.84 13.80
C ALA A 698 -12.22 -13.80 12.35
N ALA A 699 -11.57 -13.02 11.47
CA ALA A 699 -11.81 -12.99 10.03
C ALA A 699 -10.63 -12.34 9.31
N VAL A 700 -10.60 -12.47 7.98
CA VAL A 700 -9.53 -11.91 7.12
C VAL A 700 -10.13 -11.01 6.04
N VAL A 701 -9.52 -9.86 5.81
CA VAL A 701 -9.86 -8.92 4.74
C VAL A 701 -8.61 -8.54 3.96
N THR A 702 -8.63 -8.64 2.64
CA THR A 702 -7.49 -8.21 1.81
C THR A 702 -7.87 -7.30 0.65
N ASP A 703 -6.97 -6.37 0.30
CA ASP A 703 -7.16 -5.46 -0.87
C ASP A 703 -6.97 -6.21 -2.19
N GLY A 704 -5.95 -7.05 -2.25
CA GLY A 704 -5.64 -7.95 -3.35
C GLY A 704 -6.18 -9.35 -3.08
N GLY A 705 -5.95 -10.24 -4.04
CA GLY A 705 -6.35 -11.63 -3.96
C GLY A 705 -7.68 -11.95 -4.65
N THR A 706 -7.78 -13.20 -5.06
CA THR A 706 -8.94 -13.79 -5.73
C THR A 706 -9.51 -14.92 -4.87
N LEU A 707 -10.64 -15.53 -5.26
CA LEU A 707 -11.13 -16.76 -4.61
C LEU A 707 -10.09 -17.89 -4.58
N ALA A 708 -9.10 -17.81 -5.47
CA ALA A 708 -7.95 -18.68 -5.44
C ALA A 708 -6.91 -18.18 -4.42
N ALA A 709 -6.52 -16.92 -4.36
CA ALA A 709 -5.38 -16.44 -3.54
C ALA A 709 -5.21 -17.09 -2.14
N HIS A 710 -3.96 -17.16 -1.66
CA HIS A 710 -3.55 -17.77 -0.37
C HIS A 710 -4.54 -17.51 0.77
N ALA A 711 -4.93 -16.24 0.98
CA ALA A 711 -5.91 -15.84 1.99
C ALA A 711 -7.21 -16.66 1.95
N SER A 712 -7.75 -16.87 0.75
CA SER A 712 -9.03 -17.56 0.55
C SER A 712 -8.96 -19.02 0.97
N LEU A 713 -7.85 -19.68 0.70
CA LEU A 713 -7.71 -21.09 1.02
C LEU A 713 -7.39 -21.31 2.50
N VAL A 714 -6.42 -20.58 3.04
CA VAL A 714 -6.04 -20.70 4.46
C VAL A 714 -7.21 -20.32 5.36
N ALA A 715 -7.98 -19.29 5.02
CA ALA A 715 -9.19 -18.96 5.78
C ALA A 715 -10.21 -20.11 5.83
N ARG A 716 -10.32 -20.92 4.77
CA ARG A 716 -11.20 -22.12 4.75
C ARG A 716 -10.62 -23.28 5.53
N GLU A 717 -9.30 -23.42 5.56
CA GLU A 717 -8.60 -24.41 6.38
C GLU A 717 -8.86 -24.16 7.87
N TYR A 718 -8.80 -22.90 8.30
CA TYR A 718 -9.11 -22.48 9.68
C TYR A 718 -10.62 -22.25 9.93
N GLY A 719 -11.45 -22.27 8.89
CA GLY A 719 -12.90 -22.08 9.00
C GLY A 719 -13.32 -20.67 9.42
N ILE A 720 -12.48 -19.66 9.17
CA ILE A 720 -12.74 -18.26 9.50
C ILE A 720 -13.33 -17.51 8.28
N PRO A 721 -14.20 -16.51 8.48
CA PRO A 721 -14.74 -15.71 7.40
C PRO A 721 -13.65 -14.92 6.67
N ALA A 722 -13.74 -14.80 5.35
CA ALA A 722 -12.79 -14.00 4.58
C ALA A 722 -13.42 -13.27 3.40
N VAL A 723 -12.97 -12.03 3.19
CA VAL A 723 -13.30 -11.17 2.04
C VAL A 723 -12.00 -10.69 1.39
N VAL A 724 -11.78 -11.00 0.12
CA VAL A 724 -10.51 -10.67 -0.58
C VAL A 724 -10.77 -9.79 -1.79
N GLY A 725 -9.76 -9.11 -2.33
CA GLY A 725 -9.94 -8.29 -3.54
C GLY A 725 -10.79 -7.03 -3.32
N THR A 726 -10.78 -6.47 -2.12
CA THR A 726 -11.53 -5.25 -1.78
C THR A 726 -10.97 -3.98 -2.44
N GLY A 727 -9.73 -4.03 -2.93
CA GLY A 727 -9.03 -2.93 -3.57
C GLY A 727 -8.45 -1.89 -2.61
N ASN A 728 -9.17 -1.54 -1.53
CA ASN A 728 -8.80 -0.43 -0.66
C ASN A 728 -9.26 -0.57 0.81
N ALA A 729 -9.54 -1.78 1.30
CA ALA A 729 -9.89 -1.99 2.71
C ALA A 729 -8.77 -1.54 3.68
N THR A 730 -7.49 -1.73 3.35
CA THR A 730 -6.39 -1.26 4.21
C THR A 730 -6.35 0.26 4.38
N ARG A 731 -6.98 1.00 3.46
CA ARG A 731 -7.11 2.46 3.51
C ARG A 731 -8.38 2.90 4.25
N LEU A 732 -9.48 2.18 4.02
CA LEU A 732 -10.79 2.54 4.58
C LEU A 732 -10.96 2.10 6.04
N LEU A 733 -10.32 0.99 6.43
CA LEU A 733 -10.39 0.44 7.78
C LEU A 733 -9.20 0.88 8.62
N LYS A 734 -9.43 1.04 9.92
CA LYS A 734 -8.38 1.41 10.89
C LYS A 734 -8.15 0.35 11.93
N THR A 735 -6.91 0.18 12.34
CA THR A 735 -6.57 -0.59 13.53
C THR A 735 -7.38 -0.10 14.74
N GLY A 736 -8.04 -1.02 15.43
CA GLY A 736 -8.94 -0.75 16.57
C GLY A 736 -10.41 -0.58 16.21
N GLN A 737 -10.75 -0.25 14.95
CA GLN A 737 -12.13 -0.10 14.48
C GLN A 737 -12.89 -1.42 14.60
N ARG A 738 -14.14 -1.38 15.06
CA ARG A 738 -14.97 -2.60 15.15
C ARG A 738 -15.76 -2.78 13.86
N VAL A 739 -15.62 -3.94 13.22
CA VAL A 739 -16.29 -4.26 11.96
C VAL A 739 -16.91 -5.63 11.99
N THR A 740 -17.93 -5.83 11.17
CA THR A 740 -18.49 -7.13 10.87
C THR A 740 -18.10 -7.54 9.46
N VAL A 741 -17.44 -8.68 9.34
CA VAL A 741 -17.07 -9.31 8.07
C VAL A 741 -18.06 -10.41 7.76
N ASP A 742 -18.71 -10.34 6.61
CA ASP A 742 -19.51 -11.43 6.06
C ASP A 742 -18.79 -12.01 4.84
N GLY A 743 -18.06 -13.10 5.08
CA GLY A 743 -17.27 -13.75 4.03
C GLY A 743 -18.10 -14.63 3.09
N GLY A 744 -19.38 -14.88 3.41
CA GLY A 744 -20.32 -15.54 2.50
C GLY A 744 -20.94 -14.56 1.50
N ALA A 745 -21.25 -13.35 1.95
CA ALA A 745 -21.79 -12.28 1.13
C ALA A 745 -20.70 -11.44 0.45
N GLY A 746 -19.46 -11.46 0.97
CA GLY A 746 -18.32 -10.78 0.36
C GLY A 746 -18.22 -9.29 0.72
N TYR A 747 -18.66 -8.89 1.92
CA TYR A 747 -18.60 -7.49 2.34
C TYR A 747 -18.13 -7.31 3.78
N VAL A 748 -17.69 -6.09 4.09
CA VAL A 748 -17.32 -5.61 5.43
C VAL A 748 -18.09 -4.35 5.74
N VAL A 749 -18.69 -4.28 6.94
CA VAL A 749 -19.44 -3.11 7.42
C VAL A 749 -18.97 -2.71 8.81
N ALA A 750 -19.16 -1.45 9.18
CA ALA A 750 -19.00 -1.02 10.56
C ALA A 750 -19.92 -1.84 11.47
N ALA A 751 -19.41 -2.29 12.62
CA ALA A 751 -20.23 -2.94 13.62
C ALA A 751 -20.97 -1.88 14.44
N GLU A 752 -22.26 -2.10 14.68
CA GLU A 752 -23.07 -1.29 15.63
C GLU A 752 -22.54 -1.37 17.06
#